data_AF-A0A3G2J6T4-F1
#
_entry.id   AF-A0A3G2J6T4-F1
#
_cell.length_a   1.000
_cell.length_b   1.000
_cell.length_c   1.000
_cell.angle_alpha   90.00
_cell.angle_beta   90.00
_cell.angle_gamma   90.00
#
_symmetry.space_group_name_H-M   'P 1'
#
loop_
_entity.id
_entity.type
_entity.pdbx_description
1 polymer ?
#
loop_
_entity_poly.entity_id
_entity_poly.type
_entity_poly.pdbx_seq_one_letter_code
_entity_poly.pdbx_strand_id
1 'polypeptide(L)'
;MTVADGRARVTVALDDETSAALRALCASAGAEVPTAVPALLRVLLHRLTPGTAVPVRAVLPGGEVELGAPLDPDAGFRACLRAEQRAVGAAVGRAPLSGTAFTADGLGGHAGLTGMPDPDAGPVAVTVRSDTADARDARRTAGRLGALAAEVCAAPDTPVGLLPVLPAARRDDLLALGTGPHQGLPAKRTVLDLFAEQVSARPDATAVVCGDRAYGYAELDGMADRLAARLAAAAPTGPERVVALLCARTEWMLVSLLAILKTGSAFLPLDPEQPELRVRELLTDSGATAVLADATRAESLSGAPQPVVVLGRDTGAAPTESRFRAAGPEDLAYVVYTSGSTGSPKGVMVEHLGILNTVRYRIDYYGLGPHSRVLQVDPVHADAGISDVLSALCSGAPLVVLEREQLIDPDEVAAVIRRENVTHVQTVPSLYQLILDYAGDRLPSLRQVVLGGERLTAALADRHHQLLPEAELFNEYGPSEDSVATTLVQVRAGGGEPPVGRPFPNKTVDLLDEQGALVPFGAPGEICVGGIGLARGYLGDERRTGERFVANPVRGGQRMYRTGDLGRWLPDGSLLCLGRIDDQVQIRGHRVEPGEVTETLAGAPGVRGAAVVAVPGTAGDGSHRLVAYVVGDGEPARLRAYLADRLPAHMVPDAYVTVPALPVTSIGKLDRSALPAPPEPGASVGGVAETELTAAQLRVAGVWSAVLGHPVHQPDADLFALGGHSLTAARIAKELGVAVSTVFARPTVRRLAEVLPDGGPEPTAPPGPAPASVSVPAGEGVFPLSRAQRRVWLTSRRTHADRFIIADLVRTGRSLSPDTLRTALAAVVERQELLRAQVLPSGATAGLTVLDRLPGGVPLRVTELPEADPDGPAVREALRRARAVTFDLERAPLFEVCLIKGPAGGDLLTVGAHHLIYDGASVNVLLDDLFAAYDAVERHGSARRPVPDYQYRDWAAEEEAWLGSQEAARQEAFWRERLAGVRPAPDLVDATRRGRRRGLAGLARRTLPAASVQGSPGTPYAVVVTAFTALLHRATGATDLVLGFPASLRHSPAADALVGYFANAVPLRLEFGPQDGLGELLEHVGTRVVEAYEHARLPFDALVERLGIGARPGRSVLLDLGVSWENATVSGPSWQVEDVLADELPADSDLWLYASVRGDLLHLDLTYDRELVTEEEAAGFADDLVRLVSAVVSEPRTPVGAARGLPEEEEDVWGATSYDF
;
A
#
# COMPACT_ATOMS: atom_id res chain seq x y z
N MET A 1 -37.80 4.95 12.43
CA MET A 1 -37.01 4.76 11.18
C MET A 1 -37.90 4.08 10.15
N THR A 2 -37.89 4.53 8.90
CA THR A 2 -38.61 3.89 7.77
C THR A 2 -37.62 3.60 6.64
N VAL A 3 -37.80 2.47 5.95
CA VAL A 3 -36.98 2.07 4.80
C VAL A 3 -37.90 1.82 3.61
N ALA A 4 -37.69 2.55 2.53
CA ALA A 4 -38.37 2.40 1.24
C ALA A 4 -37.39 2.83 0.13
N ASP A 5 -37.46 2.17 -1.04
CA ASP A 5 -36.67 2.48 -2.23
C ASP A 5 -35.15 2.60 -1.98
N GLY A 6 -34.61 1.66 -1.21
CA GLY A 6 -33.17 1.63 -0.88
C GLY A 6 -32.69 2.74 0.06
N ARG A 7 -33.59 3.59 0.58
CA ARG A 7 -33.25 4.72 1.46
C ARG A 7 -33.78 4.47 2.88
N ALA A 8 -32.93 4.65 3.89
CA ALA A 8 -33.32 4.55 5.30
C ALA A 8 -33.38 5.95 5.94
N ARG A 9 -34.54 6.31 6.51
CA ARG A 9 -34.75 7.58 7.22
C ARG A 9 -34.79 7.34 8.73
N VAL A 10 -33.80 7.85 9.47
CA VAL A 10 -33.73 7.80 10.94
C VAL A 10 -34.21 9.13 11.52
N THR A 11 -34.82 9.10 12.70
CA THR A 11 -35.44 10.27 13.34
C THR A 11 -35.03 10.25 14.82
N VAL A 12 -34.29 11.27 15.28
CA VAL A 12 -33.81 11.35 16.68
C VAL A 12 -34.52 12.51 17.39
N ALA A 13 -35.17 12.20 18.52
CA ALA A 13 -35.81 13.19 19.39
C ALA A 13 -34.88 13.50 20.57
N LEU A 14 -34.63 14.78 20.84
CA LEU A 14 -33.89 15.24 22.01
C LEU A 14 -34.89 15.60 23.12
N ASP A 15 -34.57 15.26 24.36
CA ASP A 15 -35.36 15.70 25.52
C ASP A 15 -35.07 17.16 25.89
N ASP A 16 -35.94 17.72 26.72
CA ASP A 16 -35.91 19.15 27.09
C ASP A 16 -34.62 19.54 27.82
N GLU A 17 -34.05 18.60 28.60
CA GLU A 17 -32.82 18.82 29.37
C GLU A 17 -31.60 18.92 28.43
N THR A 18 -31.54 18.04 27.43
CA THR A 18 -30.51 18.05 26.37
C THR A 18 -30.63 19.29 25.48
N SER A 19 -31.87 19.70 25.16
CA SER A 19 -32.13 20.92 24.38
C SER A 19 -31.70 22.19 25.13
N ALA A 20 -31.85 22.21 26.46
CA ALA A 20 -31.43 23.32 27.30
C ALA A 20 -29.89 23.40 27.45
N ALA A 21 -29.21 22.26 27.59
CA ALA A 21 -27.74 22.20 27.69
C ALA A 21 -27.06 22.69 26.40
N LEU A 22 -27.55 22.25 25.23
CA LEU A 22 -27.07 22.71 23.93
C LEU A 22 -27.26 24.21 23.73
N ARG A 23 -28.40 24.78 24.17
CA ARG A 23 -28.63 26.23 24.12
C ARG A 23 -27.66 27.00 25.02
N ALA A 24 -27.38 26.48 26.22
CA ALA A 24 -26.42 27.11 27.13
C ALA A 24 -24.99 27.10 26.57
N LEU A 25 -24.57 25.99 25.95
CA LEU A 25 -23.26 25.85 25.31
C LEU A 25 -23.11 26.75 24.06
N CYS A 26 -24.19 26.88 23.28
CA CYS A 26 -24.22 27.76 22.11
C CYS A 26 -24.21 29.23 22.52
N ALA A 27 -24.94 29.60 23.57
CA ALA A 27 -24.95 30.94 24.12
C ALA A 27 -23.59 31.38 24.69
N SER A 28 -22.82 30.47 25.31
CA SER A 28 -21.46 30.76 25.80
C SER A 28 -20.43 30.86 24.67
N ALA A 29 -20.63 30.11 23.58
CA ALA A 29 -19.76 30.13 22.39
C ALA A 29 -20.12 31.23 21.36
N GLY A 30 -21.23 31.95 21.56
CA GLY A 30 -21.74 32.96 20.62
C GLY A 30 -22.26 32.38 19.30
N ALA A 31 -22.63 31.10 19.28
CA ALA A 31 -23.23 30.41 18.13
C ALA A 31 -24.71 30.11 18.40
N GLU A 32 -25.53 29.91 17.37
CA GLU A 32 -26.89 29.39 17.55
C GLU A 32 -26.87 27.84 17.53
N VAL A 33 -27.78 27.19 18.26
CA VAL A 33 -27.90 25.72 18.30
C VAL A 33 -27.90 25.04 16.92
N PRO A 34 -28.53 25.60 15.87
CA PRO A 34 -28.50 25.01 14.53
C PRO A 34 -27.11 24.97 13.87
N THR A 35 -26.15 25.77 14.34
CA THR A 35 -24.80 25.87 13.77
C THR A 35 -23.78 24.96 14.45
N ALA A 36 -23.99 24.62 15.73
CA ALA A 36 -23.12 23.74 16.50
C ALA A 36 -23.36 22.25 16.19
N VAL A 37 -24.61 21.87 15.92
CA VAL A 37 -25.03 20.49 15.66
C VAL A 37 -24.40 19.87 14.38
N PRO A 38 -24.27 20.60 13.24
CA PRO A 38 -23.59 20.10 12.04
C PRO A 38 -22.07 19.90 12.21
N ALA A 39 -21.40 20.77 12.97
CA ALA A 39 -19.96 20.67 13.22
C ALA A 39 -19.63 19.47 14.12
N LEU A 40 -20.49 19.21 15.11
CA LEU A 40 -20.52 17.93 15.83
C LEU A 40 -20.65 16.80 14.81
N LEU A 41 -21.77 16.69 14.09
CA LEU A 41 -22.06 15.55 13.19
C LEU A 41 -20.93 15.22 12.17
N ARG A 42 -20.18 16.21 11.65
CA ARG A 42 -19.04 15.99 10.74
C ARG A 42 -17.81 15.35 11.39
N VAL A 43 -17.48 15.75 12.61
CA VAL A 43 -16.38 15.16 13.39
C VAL A 43 -16.67 13.69 13.71
N LEU A 44 -17.95 13.40 13.91
CA LEU A 44 -18.46 12.09 14.27
C LEU A 44 -18.42 11.16 13.05
N LEU A 45 -18.76 11.65 11.86
CA LEU A 45 -18.62 10.92 10.58
C LEU A 45 -17.21 10.39 10.31
N HIS A 46 -16.19 11.23 10.49
CA HIS A 46 -14.80 10.90 10.15
C HIS A 46 -14.26 9.70 10.93
N ARG A 47 -14.57 9.69 12.23
CA ARG A 47 -14.18 8.63 13.15
C ARG A 47 -14.67 7.26 12.68
N LEU A 48 -15.91 7.17 12.19
CA LEU A 48 -16.68 5.93 12.05
C LEU A 48 -16.42 5.11 10.81
N THR A 49 -15.83 5.73 9.80
CA THR A 49 -15.51 5.17 8.49
C THR A 49 -14.17 5.72 8.01
N PRO A 50 -13.05 5.39 8.69
CA PRO A 50 -11.73 5.71 8.18
C PRO A 50 -11.58 4.98 6.84
N GLY A 51 -11.50 5.76 5.76
CA GLY A 51 -11.33 5.23 4.41
C GLY A 51 -12.60 4.85 3.64
N THR A 52 -13.83 5.16 4.11
CA THR A 52 -15.05 4.99 3.29
C THR A 52 -15.81 6.31 3.12
N ALA A 53 -15.95 6.74 1.87
CA ALA A 53 -16.65 7.96 1.48
C ALA A 53 -18.15 7.66 1.31
N VAL A 54 -18.95 7.84 2.36
CA VAL A 54 -20.42 7.83 2.21
C VAL A 54 -20.98 9.21 2.60
N PRO A 55 -21.63 9.95 1.67
CA PRO A 55 -22.15 11.28 1.95
C PRO A 55 -23.39 11.22 2.85
N VAL A 56 -23.48 12.17 3.79
CA VAL A 56 -24.51 12.19 4.84
C VAL A 56 -25.18 13.57 4.93
N ARG A 57 -26.52 13.64 4.92
CA ARG A 57 -27.31 14.91 5.00
C ARG A 57 -28.16 14.99 6.26
N ALA A 58 -28.14 16.11 7.00
CA ALA A 58 -28.91 16.34 8.23
C ALA A 58 -30.01 17.42 8.05
N VAL A 59 -31.21 17.19 8.59
CA VAL A 59 -32.36 18.13 8.50
C VAL A 59 -32.69 18.71 9.88
N LEU A 60 -32.63 20.04 10.04
CA LEU A 60 -32.91 20.76 11.30
C LEU A 60 -34.16 21.66 11.19
N PRO A 61 -34.78 22.10 12.31
CA PRO A 61 -35.83 23.12 12.28
C PRO A 61 -35.25 24.45 11.79
N GLY A 62 -35.40 24.74 10.50
CA GLY A 62 -34.84 25.92 9.85
C GLY A 62 -34.23 25.69 8.46
N GLY A 63 -34.00 24.44 8.04
CA GLY A 63 -33.48 24.12 6.70
C GLY A 63 -32.55 22.89 6.66
N GLU A 64 -32.27 22.40 5.46
CA GLU A 64 -31.35 21.27 5.23
C GLU A 64 -29.88 21.71 5.31
N VAL A 65 -29.02 20.86 5.90
CA VAL A 65 -27.58 21.08 5.96
C VAL A 65 -26.84 19.84 5.45
N GLU A 66 -26.06 19.97 4.37
CA GLU A 66 -25.08 18.94 3.98
C GLU A 66 -23.93 18.90 4.97
N LEU A 67 -23.62 17.70 5.41
CA LEU A 67 -22.40 17.43 6.14
C LEU A 67 -21.37 16.97 5.11
N GLY A 68 -20.60 17.93 4.58
CA GLY A 68 -19.49 17.65 3.66
C GLY A 68 -18.41 16.73 4.27
N ALA A 69 -17.46 16.33 3.43
CA ALA A 69 -16.39 15.34 3.66
C ALA A 69 -15.77 15.34 5.09
N PRO A 70 -15.31 14.17 5.57
CA PRO A 70 -15.06 13.95 6.99
C PRO A 70 -13.92 14.83 7.52
N LEU A 71 -14.21 15.69 8.50
CA LEU A 71 -13.24 16.62 9.10
C LEU A 71 -12.18 15.88 9.92
N ASP A 72 -10.94 16.38 9.85
CA ASP A 72 -9.86 16.07 10.79
C ASP A 72 -10.37 16.20 12.25
N PRO A 73 -10.34 15.12 13.06
CA PRO A 73 -10.89 15.10 14.41
C PRO A 73 -10.24 16.14 15.34
N ASP A 74 -9.00 16.53 15.08
CA ASP A 74 -8.28 17.50 15.90
C ASP A 74 -8.57 18.96 15.52
N ALA A 75 -8.87 19.23 14.24
CA ALA A 75 -9.16 20.57 13.76
C ALA A 75 -10.55 21.08 14.17
N GLY A 76 -11.57 20.20 14.17
CA GLY A 76 -12.95 20.55 14.57
C GLY A 76 -13.09 20.82 16.08
N PHE A 77 -12.42 20.00 16.90
CA PHE A 77 -12.39 20.20 18.36
C PHE A 77 -11.62 21.44 18.77
N ARG A 78 -10.44 21.68 18.17
CA ARG A 78 -9.67 22.91 18.41
C ARG A 78 -10.40 24.15 17.88
N ALA A 79 -11.30 24.03 16.91
CA ALA A 79 -12.17 25.15 16.50
C ALA A 79 -13.24 25.46 17.57
N CYS A 80 -13.79 24.42 18.23
CA CYS A 80 -14.72 24.56 19.35
C CYS A 80 -14.04 25.08 20.63
N LEU A 81 -12.83 24.57 20.94
CA LEU A 81 -11.96 25.07 22.02
C LEU A 81 -11.44 26.48 21.76
N ARG A 82 -11.21 26.85 20.48
CA ARG A 82 -10.88 28.24 20.09
C ARG A 82 -12.08 29.17 20.23
N ALA A 83 -13.32 28.68 20.18
CA ALA A 83 -14.50 29.47 20.51
C ALA A 83 -14.60 29.74 22.04
N GLU A 84 -14.28 28.75 22.89
CA GLU A 84 -14.12 28.95 24.35
C GLU A 84 -12.93 29.86 24.71
N GLN A 85 -11.77 29.70 24.06
CA GLN A 85 -10.61 30.56 24.31
C GLN A 85 -10.85 32.01 23.84
N ARG A 86 -11.69 32.22 22.82
CA ARG A 86 -12.13 33.56 22.41
C ARG A 86 -13.12 34.18 23.41
N ALA A 87 -13.94 33.39 24.09
CA ALA A 87 -14.82 33.88 25.15
C ALA A 87 -14.04 34.32 26.41
N VAL A 88 -12.90 33.69 26.71
CA VAL A 88 -12.01 34.10 27.82
C VAL A 88 -11.10 35.28 27.41
N GLY A 89 -10.74 35.40 26.14
CA GLY A 89 -9.94 36.52 25.62
C GLY A 89 -10.70 37.85 25.44
N ALA A 90 -12.03 37.82 25.38
CA ALA A 90 -12.86 39.02 25.19
C ALA A 90 -12.99 39.92 26.44
N ALA A 91 -12.34 39.58 27.56
CA ALA A 91 -12.29 40.43 28.76
C ALA A 91 -11.21 41.54 28.71
N VAL A 92 -10.36 41.65 27.67
CA VAL A 92 -9.35 42.71 27.57
C VAL A 92 -9.26 43.33 26.16
N GLY A 93 -10.10 44.34 25.90
CA GLY A 93 -9.71 45.64 25.34
C GLY A 93 -9.17 45.82 23.90
N ARG A 94 -10.04 46.41 23.06
CA ARG A 94 -9.83 47.45 21.99
C ARG A 94 -9.52 47.03 20.52
N ALA A 95 -10.61 46.98 19.72
CA ALA A 95 -10.97 47.75 18.49
C ALA A 95 -9.98 47.93 17.29
N PRO A 96 -10.46 48.26 16.07
CA PRO A 96 -11.55 47.67 15.28
C PRO A 96 -11.20 47.42 13.77
N LEU A 97 -12.02 46.55 13.17
CA LEU A 97 -12.30 46.13 11.79
C LEU A 97 -12.00 47.05 10.58
N SER A 98 -11.54 46.41 9.48
CA SER A 98 -12.09 46.52 8.11
C SER A 98 -11.53 45.35 7.27
N GLY A 99 -12.23 44.50 6.54
CA GLY A 99 -13.65 44.29 6.23
C GLY A 99 -13.66 43.30 5.06
N THR A 100 -14.43 42.21 5.13
CA THR A 100 -14.90 41.46 3.95
C THR A 100 -16.07 40.58 4.36
N ALA A 101 -17.14 40.69 3.57
CA ALA A 101 -18.38 39.97 3.72
C ALA A 101 -18.22 38.51 3.24
N PHE A 102 -18.84 37.58 3.95
CA PHE A 102 -19.16 36.24 3.44
C PHE A 102 -20.63 36.22 3.02
N THR A 103 -20.89 35.88 1.76
CA THR A 103 -22.17 35.34 1.29
C THR A 103 -22.01 33.83 1.22
N ALA A 104 -22.82 33.11 2.00
CA ALA A 104 -23.08 31.69 1.81
C ALA A 104 -24.20 31.54 0.77
N ASP A 105 -24.05 30.58 -0.12
CA ASP A 105 -25.10 29.78 -0.77
C ASP A 105 -24.38 28.79 -1.70
N GLY A 106 -24.81 27.54 -1.84
CA GLY A 106 -26.02 26.92 -1.37
C GLY A 106 -26.03 25.49 -1.87
N LEU A 107 -26.82 24.65 -1.22
CA LEU A 107 -27.04 23.28 -1.64
C LEU A 107 -28.23 23.18 -2.58
N GLY A 108 -28.09 22.36 -3.62
CA GLY A 108 -29.15 21.42 -3.99
C GLY A 108 -29.45 21.28 -5.47
N GLY A 109 -29.42 20.03 -5.95
CA GLY A 109 -30.28 19.53 -7.04
C GLY A 109 -31.47 18.74 -6.46
N HIS A 110 -32.65 18.94 -7.04
CA HIS A 110 -33.98 18.70 -6.45
C HIS A 110 -34.65 17.35 -6.78
N ALA A 111 -35.57 16.89 -5.93
CA ALA A 111 -36.91 16.46 -6.37
C ALA A 111 -37.95 16.81 -5.29
N GLY A 112 -39.02 17.51 -5.64
CA GLY A 112 -39.95 18.13 -4.69
C GLY A 112 -40.95 17.17 -4.05
N LEU A 113 -41.52 17.57 -2.89
CA LEU A 113 -42.97 17.50 -2.63
C LEU A 113 -43.39 18.32 -1.38
N THR A 114 -44.64 18.74 -1.44
CA THR A 114 -45.39 19.80 -0.73
C THR A 114 -45.71 19.55 0.75
N GLY A 115 -45.81 20.62 1.57
CA GLY A 115 -46.60 20.65 2.83
C GLY A 115 -46.08 21.56 3.96
N MET A 116 -46.91 22.51 4.44
CA MET A 116 -46.67 23.65 5.35
C MET A 116 -46.55 23.32 6.89
N PRO A 117 -46.10 24.27 7.75
CA PRO A 117 -45.51 24.06 9.10
C PRO A 117 -46.44 24.37 10.31
N ASP A 118 -46.01 24.05 11.57
CA ASP A 118 -45.88 24.90 12.81
C ASP A 118 -45.66 24.05 14.12
N PRO A 119 -45.42 24.56 15.37
CA PRO A 119 -44.26 25.27 15.95
C PRO A 119 -43.49 24.58 17.12
N ASP A 120 -43.93 23.45 17.68
CA ASP A 120 -43.38 22.93 18.95
C ASP A 120 -42.59 21.62 18.75
N ALA A 121 -41.25 21.72 18.72
CA ALA A 121 -40.25 20.63 18.82
C ALA A 121 -40.40 19.41 17.87
N GLY A 122 -39.59 19.32 16.79
CA GLY A 122 -39.58 18.17 15.86
C GLY A 122 -38.18 17.70 15.41
N PRO A 123 -38.02 16.39 15.09
CA PRO A 123 -36.75 15.62 15.11
C PRO A 123 -35.83 15.71 13.86
N VAL A 124 -34.54 15.41 14.04
CA VAL A 124 -33.45 15.49 13.03
C VAL A 124 -33.29 14.18 12.24
N ALA A 125 -33.10 14.25 10.91
CA ALA A 125 -32.96 13.09 10.02
C ALA A 125 -31.64 13.04 9.24
N VAL A 126 -31.07 11.83 9.08
CA VAL A 126 -29.76 11.55 8.45
C VAL A 126 -29.91 10.54 7.30
N THR A 127 -29.38 10.81 6.10
CA THR A 127 -29.52 9.93 4.90
C THR A 127 -28.17 9.52 4.30
N VAL A 128 -28.02 8.25 3.89
CA VAL A 128 -26.77 7.60 3.40
C VAL A 128 -27.08 6.91 2.04
N ARG A 129 -26.29 7.16 0.97
CA ARG A 129 -26.44 6.49 -0.36
C ARG A 129 -25.66 5.15 -0.39
N SER A 130 -26.17 4.15 -1.13
CA SER A 130 -25.72 2.74 -1.09
C SER A 130 -25.09 2.23 -2.40
N ASP A 131 -24.45 3.09 -3.18
CA ASP A 131 -23.86 2.74 -4.48
C ASP A 131 -22.46 2.08 -4.38
N THR A 132 -21.85 2.03 -3.19
CA THR A 132 -20.50 1.44 -2.97
C THR A 132 -20.40 0.49 -1.76
N ALA A 133 -21.51 0.23 -1.07
CA ALA A 133 -21.51 -0.61 0.14
C ALA A 133 -22.81 -1.42 0.26
N ASP A 134 -22.73 -2.65 0.78
CA ASP A 134 -23.90 -3.45 1.16
C ASP A 134 -24.83 -2.58 2.03
N ALA A 135 -26.15 -2.71 1.85
CA ALA A 135 -27.16 -2.09 2.72
C ALA A 135 -26.92 -2.33 4.24
N ARG A 136 -26.10 -3.33 4.62
CA ARG A 136 -25.58 -3.51 5.99
C ARG A 136 -24.52 -2.51 6.40
N ASP A 137 -23.62 -2.12 5.51
CA ASP A 137 -22.52 -1.20 5.77
C ASP A 137 -23.02 0.24 5.89
N ALA A 138 -23.95 0.66 5.03
CA ALA A 138 -24.65 1.93 5.17
C ALA A 138 -25.41 2.04 6.51
N ARG A 139 -26.06 0.94 6.95
CA ARG A 139 -26.71 0.85 8.28
C ARG A 139 -25.70 0.87 9.43
N ARG A 140 -24.52 0.27 9.25
CA ARG A 140 -23.43 0.29 10.23
C ARG A 140 -22.89 1.70 10.41
N THR A 141 -22.59 2.41 9.32
CA THR A 141 -22.13 3.80 9.30
C THR A 141 -23.16 4.77 9.89
N ALA A 142 -24.45 4.61 9.58
CA ALA A 142 -25.52 5.43 10.14
C ALA A 142 -25.73 5.24 11.66
N GLY A 143 -25.69 4.00 12.17
CA GLY A 143 -25.82 3.74 13.62
C GLY A 143 -24.61 4.21 14.41
N ARG A 144 -23.44 4.11 13.78
CA ARG A 144 -22.18 4.65 14.26
C ARG A 144 -22.28 6.16 14.50
N LEU A 145 -22.86 6.88 13.54
CA LEU A 145 -23.02 8.34 13.55
C LEU A 145 -23.89 8.87 14.68
N GLY A 146 -25.00 8.16 14.94
CA GLY A 146 -25.94 8.56 15.97
C GLY A 146 -25.37 8.47 17.40
N ALA A 147 -24.54 7.47 17.71
CA ALA A 147 -24.03 7.33 19.07
C ALA A 147 -22.86 8.26 19.38
N LEU A 148 -22.02 8.52 18.38
CA LEU A 148 -20.95 9.48 18.51
C LEU A 148 -21.54 10.90 18.70
N ALA A 149 -22.69 11.21 18.07
CA ALA A 149 -23.47 12.42 18.34
C ALA A 149 -23.99 12.50 19.78
N ALA A 150 -24.44 11.39 20.35
CA ALA A 150 -24.85 11.34 21.75
C ALA A 150 -23.67 11.54 22.73
N GLU A 151 -22.49 10.98 22.43
CA GLU A 151 -21.27 11.10 23.27
C GLU A 151 -20.74 12.54 23.34
N VAL A 152 -20.69 13.26 22.22
CA VAL A 152 -20.29 14.68 22.26
C VAL A 152 -21.29 15.55 23.01
N CYS A 153 -22.58 15.18 22.99
CA CYS A 153 -23.57 15.86 23.81
C CYS A 153 -23.41 15.55 25.32
N ALA A 154 -22.94 14.36 25.68
CA ALA A 154 -22.82 13.92 27.08
C ALA A 154 -21.51 14.36 27.77
N ALA A 155 -20.41 14.50 27.02
CA ALA A 155 -19.10 14.86 27.56
C ALA A 155 -18.34 15.88 26.67
N PRO A 156 -18.85 17.12 26.55
CA PRO A 156 -18.39 18.12 25.58
C PRO A 156 -16.93 18.59 25.73
N ASP A 157 -16.34 18.37 26.91
CA ASP A 157 -14.96 18.77 27.23
C ASP A 157 -13.91 17.70 26.83
N THR A 158 -14.35 16.54 26.35
CA THR A 158 -13.46 15.43 25.96
C THR A 158 -12.83 15.70 24.58
N PRO A 159 -11.49 15.66 24.45
CA PRO A 159 -10.83 15.77 23.16
C PRO A 159 -11.39 14.83 22.13
N VAL A 160 -11.71 15.34 20.93
CA VAL A 160 -12.27 14.50 19.86
C VAL A 160 -11.33 13.34 19.55
N GLY A 161 -10.02 13.56 19.59
CA GLY A 161 -8.94 12.56 19.66
C GLY A 161 -9.26 11.30 20.48
N LEU A 162 -9.97 11.50 21.59
CA LEU A 162 -10.26 10.52 22.63
C LEU A 162 -11.75 10.11 22.67
N LEU A 163 -12.60 10.72 21.85
CA LEU A 163 -14.00 10.35 21.77
C LEU A 163 -14.14 8.97 21.10
N PRO A 164 -14.93 8.06 21.70
CA PRO A 164 -15.10 6.72 21.16
C PRO A 164 -15.79 6.81 19.81
N VAL A 165 -15.03 6.54 18.74
CA VAL A 165 -15.51 6.41 17.37
C VAL A 165 -16.80 5.60 17.37
N LEU A 166 -16.68 4.36 17.81
CA LEU A 166 -17.76 3.42 17.79
C LEU A 166 -18.73 3.78 18.92
N PRO A 167 -20.06 3.76 18.66
CA PRO A 167 -21.04 3.59 19.73
C PRO A 167 -20.55 2.56 20.73
N ALA A 168 -20.81 2.74 22.03
CA ALA A 168 -20.49 1.70 23.03
C ALA A 168 -20.94 0.31 22.53
N ALA A 169 -22.16 0.20 21.98
CA ALA A 169 -22.67 -1.04 21.38
C ALA A 169 -21.85 -1.59 20.18
N ARG A 170 -21.21 -0.74 19.37
CA ARG A 170 -20.37 -1.14 18.22
C ARG A 170 -18.93 -1.43 18.61
N ARG A 171 -18.43 -0.75 19.64
CA ARG A 171 -17.18 -1.10 20.31
C ARG A 171 -17.36 -2.47 20.97
N ASP A 172 -18.47 -2.66 21.66
CA ASP A 172 -18.87 -3.93 22.25
C ASP A 172 -19.08 -4.99 21.17
N ASP A 173 -19.63 -4.66 19.99
CA ASP A 173 -19.72 -5.60 18.86
C ASP A 173 -18.34 -6.07 18.38
N LEU A 174 -17.36 -5.16 18.22
CA LEU A 174 -16.00 -5.53 17.79
C LEU A 174 -15.24 -6.26 18.88
N LEU A 175 -15.37 -5.82 20.13
CA LEU A 175 -14.80 -6.53 21.27
C LEU A 175 -15.43 -7.92 21.39
N ALA A 176 -16.75 -8.06 21.21
CA ALA A 176 -17.46 -9.33 21.23
C ALA A 176 -17.08 -10.20 20.04
N LEU A 177 -16.92 -9.63 18.84
CA LEU A 177 -16.44 -10.34 17.65
C LEU A 177 -15.03 -10.89 17.88
N GLY A 178 -14.17 -10.03 18.44
CA GLY A 178 -12.82 -10.34 18.86
C GLY A 178 -12.75 -11.12 20.18
N THR A 179 -13.87 -11.57 20.75
CA THR A 179 -13.89 -12.40 21.96
C THR A 179 -14.37 -13.78 21.58
N GLY A 180 -13.48 -14.77 21.71
CA GLY A 180 -13.88 -16.15 21.61
C GLY A 180 -14.86 -16.52 22.73
N PRO A 181 -15.76 -17.48 22.51
CA PRO A 181 -16.78 -17.83 23.48
C PRO A 181 -16.17 -18.21 24.83
N HIS A 182 -16.82 -17.86 25.93
CA HIS A 182 -16.34 -18.30 27.23
C HIS A 182 -16.60 -19.80 27.38
N GLN A 183 -15.55 -20.57 27.58
CA GLN A 183 -15.64 -21.99 27.89
C GLN A 183 -15.02 -22.23 29.26
N GLY A 184 -15.84 -22.64 30.22
CA GLY A 184 -15.38 -22.88 31.59
C GLY A 184 -14.29 -23.93 31.62
N LEU A 185 -13.09 -23.53 32.03
CA LEU A 185 -12.00 -24.46 32.32
C LEU A 185 -12.12 -24.91 33.78
N PRO A 186 -12.00 -26.21 34.06
CA PRO A 186 -12.12 -26.71 35.42
C PRO A 186 -10.99 -26.16 36.30
N ALA A 187 -11.38 -25.54 37.43
CA ALA A 187 -10.45 -24.89 38.34
C ALA A 187 -9.39 -25.88 38.86
N LYS A 188 -8.13 -25.46 38.87
CA LYS A 188 -6.97 -26.23 39.37
C LYS A 188 -6.59 -27.47 38.55
N ARG A 189 -7.05 -27.59 37.30
CA ARG A 189 -6.64 -28.68 36.40
C ARG A 189 -5.55 -28.26 35.41
N THR A 190 -4.80 -29.25 34.98
CA THR A 190 -3.74 -29.18 33.97
C THR A 190 -4.06 -30.14 32.82
N VAL A 191 -3.31 -30.05 31.72
CA VAL A 191 -3.37 -31.06 30.63
C VAL A 191 -3.10 -32.49 31.11
N LEU A 192 -2.28 -32.66 32.17
CA LEU A 192 -1.99 -33.98 32.72
C LEU A 192 -3.21 -34.64 33.34
N ASP A 193 -4.14 -33.85 33.91
CA ASP A 193 -5.38 -34.38 34.46
C ASP A 193 -6.29 -34.95 33.37
N LEU A 194 -6.28 -34.39 32.15
CA LEU A 194 -7.04 -34.95 31.02
C LEU A 194 -6.45 -36.26 30.56
N PHE A 195 -5.12 -36.35 30.51
CA PHE A 195 -4.45 -37.61 30.22
C PHE A 195 -4.77 -38.68 31.27
N ALA A 196 -4.71 -38.34 32.56
CA ALA A 196 -5.03 -39.28 33.66
C ALA A 196 -6.48 -39.79 33.62
N GLU A 197 -7.43 -38.97 33.16
CA GLU A 197 -8.80 -39.40 32.90
C GLU A 197 -8.87 -40.46 31.79
N GLN A 198 -8.12 -40.30 30.70
CA GLN A 198 -8.05 -41.31 29.64
C GLN A 198 -7.38 -42.61 30.13
N VAL A 199 -6.31 -42.51 30.93
CA VAL A 199 -5.66 -43.68 31.55
C VAL A 199 -6.64 -44.46 32.43
N SER A 200 -7.43 -43.76 33.23
CA SER A 200 -8.42 -44.38 34.13
C SER A 200 -9.62 -44.96 33.37
N ALA A 201 -10.09 -44.26 32.33
CA ALA A 201 -11.27 -44.66 31.58
C ALA A 201 -11.00 -45.77 30.56
N ARG A 202 -9.79 -45.80 29.98
CA ARG A 202 -9.42 -46.67 28.85
C ARG A 202 -7.96 -47.17 28.96
N PRO A 203 -7.60 -47.89 30.02
CA PRO A 203 -6.20 -48.27 30.29
C PRO A 203 -5.54 -49.06 29.16
N ASP A 204 -6.30 -49.96 28.52
CA ASP A 204 -5.79 -50.86 27.48
C ASP A 204 -5.98 -50.30 26.05
N ALA A 205 -6.63 -49.14 25.88
CA ALA A 205 -6.78 -48.54 24.57
C ALA A 205 -5.44 -48.04 24.04
N THR A 206 -5.22 -48.14 22.73
CA THR A 206 -4.00 -47.64 22.08
C THR A 206 -3.91 -46.13 22.24
N ALA A 207 -2.86 -45.67 22.93
CA ALA A 207 -2.53 -44.25 23.07
C ALA A 207 -1.57 -43.81 21.96
N VAL A 208 -0.57 -44.64 21.64
CA VAL A 208 0.52 -44.30 20.72
C VAL A 208 0.81 -45.48 19.81
N VAL A 209 1.03 -45.20 18.53
CA VAL A 209 1.64 -46.13 17.57
C VAL A 209 2.99 -45.53 17.15
N CYS A 210 4.07 -46.26 17.37
CA CYS A 210 5.43 -45.83 17.01
C CYS A 210 6.18 -47.04 16.45
N GLY A 211 6.64 -46.92 15.19
CA GLY A 211 7.13 -48.05 14.41
C GLY A 211 6.07 -49.16 14.31
N ASP A 212 6.49 -50.40 14.58
CA ASP A 212 5.60 -51.58 14.55
C ASP A 212 4.88 -51.85 15.88
N ARG A 213 5.02 -50.97 16.88
CA ARG A 213 4.48 -51.18 18.22
C ARG A 213 3.39 -50.18 18.57
N ALA A 214 2.33 -50.69 19.17
CA ALA A 214 1.27 -49.91 19.79
C ALA A 214 1.40 -49.96 21.32
N TYR A 215 1.26 -48.82 21.97
CA TYR A 215 1.34 -48.66 23.42
C TYR A 215 -0.05 -48.31 23.97
N GLY A 216 -0.46 -49.01 25.03
CA GLY A 216 -1.70 -48.70 25.75
C GLY A 216 -1.54 -47.46 26.65
N TYR A 217 -2.66 -46.82 27.04
CA TYR A 217 -2.63 -45.68 27.96
C TYR A 217 -1.96 -46.00 29.31
N ALA A 218 -2.32 -47.12 29.95
CA ALA A 218 -1.74 -47.52 31.23
C ALA A 218 -0.26 -47.94 31.11
N GLU A 219 0.13 -48.51 29.98
CA GLU A 219 1.53 -48.85 29.70
C GLU A 219 2.38 -47.59 29.58
N LEU A 220 1.92 -46.61 28.78
CA LEU A 220 2.58 -45.33 28.58
C LEU A 220 2.69 -44.54 29.90
N ASP A 221 1.60 -44.49 30.67
CA ASP A 221 1.55 -43.83 31.98
C ASP A 221 2.55 -44.44 32.97
N GLY A 222 2.58 -45.77 33.06
CA GLY A 222 3.53 -46.48 33.92
C GLY A 222 4.99 -46.30 33.49
N MET A 223 5.28 -46.19 32.19
CA MET A 223 6.61 -45.82 31.69
C MET A 223 6.99 -44.40 32.12
N ALA A 224 6.05 -43.44 32.00
CA ALA A 224 6.27 -42.06 32.39
C ALA A 224 6.48 -41.91 33.91
N ASP A 225 5.76 -42.66 34.74
CA ASP A 225 5.94 -42.66 36.21
C ASP A 225 7.33 -43.11 36.63
N ARG A 226 7.83 -44.19 36.01
CA ARG A 226 9.18 -44.68 36.30
C ARG A 226 10.26 -43.68 35.89
N LEU A 227 10.08 -43.04 34.72
CA LEU A 227 11.00 -42.01 34.26
C LEU A 227 10.93 -40.75 35.12
N ALA A 228 9.74 -40.33 35.56
CA ALA A 228 9.55 -39.19 36.45
C ALA A 228 10.28 -39.40 37.79
N ALA A 229 10.18 -40.60 38.37
CA ALA A 229 10.89 -40.95 39.60
C ALA A 229 12.42 -40.90 39.42
N ARG A 230 12.91 -41.40 38.28
CA ARG A 230 14.34 -41.35 37.95
C ARG A 230 14.85 -39.93 37.73
N LEU A 231 14.07 -39.09 37.04
CA LEU A 231 14.38 -37.69 36.84
C LEU A 231 14.45 -36.93 38.19
N ALA A 232 13.45 -37.12 39.05
CA ALA A 232 13.42 -36.49 40.37
C ALA A 232 14.54 -36.95 41.31
N ALA A 233 15.05 -38.17 41.15
CA ALA A 233 16.22 -38.66 41.88
C ALA A 233 17.55 -38.06 41.37
N ALA A 234 17.60 -37.65 40.10
CA ALA A 234 18.80 -37.13 39.46
C ALA A 234 18.94 -35.61 39.56
N ALA A 235 17.84 -34.87 39.66
CA ALA A 235 17.85 -33.41 39.65
C ALA A 235 16.64 -32.80 40.39
N PRO A 236 16.74 -31.52 40.82
CA PRO A 236 15.61 -30.78 41.33
C PRO A 236 14.48 -30.68 40.30
N THR A 237 13.27 -31.06 40.70
CA THR A 237 12.05 -31.01 39.88
C THR A 237 10.92 -30.31 40.63
N GLY A 238 9.91 -29.86 39.89
CA GLY A 238 8.72 -29.22 40.44
C GLY A 238 8.33 -27.97 39.65
N PRO A 239 7.26 -27.28 40.10
CA PRO A 239 6.76 -26.07 39.45
C PRO A 239 7.87 -25.06 39.18
N GLU A 240 7.81 -24.39 38.04
CA GLU A 240 8.76 -23.36 37.61
C GLU A 240 10.17 -23.87 37.28
N ARG A 241 10.41 -25.18 37.33
CA ARG A 241 11.67 -25.78 36.87
C ARG A 241 11.52 -26.22 35.43
N VAL A 242 12.56 -25.94 34.63
CA VAL A 242 12.66 -26.37 33.24
C VAL A 242 13.56 -27.60 33.16
N VAL A 243 13.12 -28.61 32.41
CA VAL A 243 13.90 -29.83 32.09
C VAL A 243 13.97 -29.95 30.58
N ALA A 244 15.18 -30.02 30.04
CA ALA A 244 15.37 -30.14 28.61
C ALA A 244 15.14 -31.57 28.12
N LEU A 245 14.56 -31.71 26.94
CA LEU A 245 14.34 -32.97 26.24
C LEU A 245 15.10 -32.94 24.91
N LEU A 246 16.07 -33.84 24.76
CA LEU A 246 16.92 -33.96 23.57
C LEU A 246 16.95 -35.42 23.10
N CYS A 247 15.93 -35.83 22.34
CA CYS A 247 15.83 -37.20 21.85
C CYS A 247 15.22 -37.28 20.45
N ALA A 248 15.44 -38.41 19.79
CA ALA A 248 14.76 -38.77 18.54
C ALA A 248 13.24 -38.99 18.73
N ARG A 249 12.51 -39.01 17.60
CA ARG A 249 11.07 -39.28 17.51
C ARG A 249 10.76 -40.76 17.78
N THR A 250 10.62 -41.10 19.05
CA THR A 250 10.36 -42.46 19.54
C THR A 250 9.27 -42.41 20.61
N GLU A 251 8.84 -43.55 21.12
CA GLU A 251 7.94 -43.60 22.29
C GLU A 251 8.53 -42.85 23.49
N TRP A 252 9.87 -42.84 23.62
CA TRP A 252 10.55 -42.17 24.72
C TRP A 252 10.43 -40.66 24.67
N MET A 253 10.19 -40.06 23.51
CA MET A 253 9.85 -38.63 23.40
C MET A 253 8.58 -38.34 24.19
N LEU A 254 7.53 -39.13 23.97
CA LEU A 254 6.23 -38.96 24.63
C LEU A 254 6.29 -39.31 26.12
N VAL A 255 6.96 -40.42 26.45
CA VAL A 255 7.19 -40.83 27.84
C VAL A 255 7.95 -39.74 28.60
N SER A 256 8.94 -39.09 27.98
CA SER A 256 9.71 -38.00 28.58
C SER A 256 8.88 -36.75 28.82
N LEU A 257 8.07 -36.32 27.85
CA LEU A 257 7.15 -35.19 28.01
C LEU A 257 6.22 -35.42 29.21
N LEU A 258 5.55 -36.58 29.26
CA LEU A 258 4.66 -36.95 30.36
C LEU A 258 5.41 -37.06 31.70
N ALA A 259 6.60 -37.65 31.70
CA ALA A 259 7.42 -37.79 32.91
C ALA A 259 7.81 -36.42 33.49
N ILE A 260 8.24 -35.48 32.65
CA ILE A 260 8.59 -34.12 33.08
C ILE A 260 7.36 -33.43 33.69
N LEU A 261 6.22 -33.45 33.00
CA LEU A 261 4.97 -32.87 33.50
C LEU A 261 4.50 -33.51 34.82
N LYS A 262 4.63 -34.84 34.97
CA LYS A 262 4.32 -35.57 36.21
C LYS A 262 5.15 -35.10 37.40
N THR A 263 6.40 -34.68 37.17
CA THR A 263 7.22 -34.08 38.25
C THR A 263 6.78 -32.67 38.65
N GLY A 264 5.83 -32.07 37.91
CA GLY A 264 5.43 -30.66 38.04
C GLY A 264 6.36 -29.69 37.32
N SER A 265 7.38 -30.17 36.62
CA SER A 265 8.33 -29.35 35.86
C SER A 265 7.80 -29.05 34.46
N ALA A 266 8.29 -27.97 33.85
CA ALA A 266 8.08 -27.64 32.44
C ALA A 266 9.11 -28.34 31.56
N PHE A 267 8.70 -28.84 30.40
CA PHE A 267 9.66 -29.41 29.43
C PHE A 267 10.15 -28.35 28.44
N LEU A 268 11.42 -28.44 28.07
CA LEU A 268 12.05 -27.68 27.00
C LEU A 268 12.49 -28.64 25.90
N PRO A 269 11.69 -28.84 24.84
CA PRO A 269 12.08 -29.70 23.73
C PRO A 269 13.14 -28.99 22.90
N LEU A 270 14.29 -29.65 22.74
CA LEU A 270 15.39 -29.21 21.91
C LEU A 270 15.45 -30.07 20.65
N ASP A 271 15.86 -29.43 19.55
CA ASP A 271 16.04 -30.13 18.30
C ASP A 271 17.31 -31.01 18.34
N PRO A 272 17.18 -32.34 18.19
CA PRO A 272 18.34 -33.23 18.16
C PRO A 272 19.25 -33.02 16.94
N GLU A 273 18.78 -32.36 15.87
CA GLU A 273 19.58 -32.05 14.69
C GLU A 273 20.45 -30.79 14.87
N GLN A 274 20.25 -30.01 15.94
CA GLN A 274 21.06 -28.83 16.20
C GLN A 274 22.53 -29.17 16.52
N PRO A 275 23.48 -28.32 16.08
CA PRO A 275 24.87 -28.45 16.49
C PRO A 275 25.02 -28.48 18.00
N GLU A 276 25.92 -29.32 18.52
CA GLU A 276 26.12 -29.50 19.97
C GLU A 276 26.37 -28.18 20.71
N LEU A 277 27.18 -27.28 20.12
CA LEU A 277 27.44 -25.95 20.68
C LEU A 277 26.14 -25.17 20.90
N ARG A 278 25.23 -25.23 19.93
CA ARG A 278 23.94 -24.55 20.00
C ARG A 278 23.05 -25.13 21.10
N VAL A 279 23.01 -26.46 21.20
CA VAL A 279 22.29 -27.14 22.29
C VAL A 279 22.82 -26.70 23.65
N ARG A 280 24.14 -26.62 23.82
CA ARG A 280 24.77 -26.17 25.08
C ARG A 280 24.45 -24.70 25.41
N GLU A 281 24.40 -23.82 24.41
CA GLU A 281 23.97 -22.42 24.58
C GLU A 281 22.52 -22.35 25.10
N LEU A 282 21.59 -23.09 24.46
CA LEU A 282 20.19 -23.11 24.87
C LEU A 282 19.99 -23.72 26.27
N LEU A 283 20.77 -24.75 26.62
CA LEU A 283 20.77 -25.31 27.97
C LEU A 283 21.24 -24.30 29.03
N THR A 284 22.21 -23.45 28.67
CA THR A 284 22.73 -22.41 29.55
C THR A 284 21.71 -21.27 29.70
N ASP A 285 21.17 -20.78 28.58
CA ASP A 285 20.19 -19.70 28.52
C ASP A 285 18.89 -20.07 29.26
N SER A 286 18.39 -21.29 29.05
CA SER A 286 17.15 -21.76 29.68
C SER A 286 17.26 -22.01 31.19
N GLY A 287 18.47 -22.12 31.73
CA GLY A 287 18.68 -22.54 33.11
C GLY A 287 18.12 -23.93 33.41
N ALA A 288 18.03 -24.81 32.40
CA ALA A 288 17.48 -26.15 32.55
C ALA A 288 18.16 -26.90 33.71
N THR A 289 17.36 -27.55 34.54
CA THR A 289 17.82 -28.24 35.76
C THR A 289 18.36 -29.64 35.48
N ALA A 290 17.96 -30.24 34.36
CA ALA A 290 18.38 -31.54 33.87
C ALA A 290 18.13 -31.67 32.36
N VAL A 291 18.72 -32.70 31.75
CA VAL A 291 18.48 -33.08 30.36
C VAL A 291 18.06 -34.54 30.28
N LEU A 292 16.90 -34.83 29.70
CA LEU A 292 16.52 -36.17 29.25
C LEU A 292 17.03 -36.37 27.82
N ALA A 293 17.89 -37.36 27.61
CA ALA A 293 18.53 -37.59 26.31
C ALA A 293 18.61 -39.08 25.95
N ASP A 294 18.51 -39.41 24.67
CA ASP A 294 18.85 -40.76 24.20
C ASP A 294 20.36 -41.06 24.39
N ALA A 295 20.75 -42.32 24.25
CA ALA A 295 22.13 -42.74 24.53
C ALA A 295 23.16 -41.98 23.68
N THR A 296 22.87 -41.75 22.40
CA THR A 296 23.79 -41.06 21.49
C THR A 296 23.97 -39.60 21.87
N ARG A 297 22.87 -38.92 22.23
CA ARG A 297 22.89 -37.51 22.62
C ARG A 297 23.45 -37.31 24.03
N ALA A 298 23.23 -38.25 24.94
CA ALA A 298 23.82 -38.21 26.26
C ALA A 298 25.36 -38.23 26.22
N GLU A 299 25.96 -38.98 25.29
CA GLU A 299 27.41 -38.98 25.07
C GLU A 299 27.91 -37.61 24.59
N SER A 300 27.19 -36.97 23.66
CA SER A 300 27.55 -35.62 23.16
C SER A 300 27.49 -34.54 24.25
N LEU A 301 26.68 -34.74 25.30
CA LEU A 301 26.57 -33.83 26.43
C LEU A 301 27.56 -34.14 27.57
N SER A 302 28.57 -34.97 27.32
CA SER A 302 29.63 -35.22 28.29
C SER A 302 30.25 -33.90 28.80
N GLY A 303 30.29 -33.74 30.13
CA GLY A 303 30.79 -32.52 30.77
C GLY A 303 29.81 -31.34 30.82
N ALA A 304 28.55 -31.51 30.43
CA ALA A 304 27.51 -30.51 30.72
C ALA A 304 27.32 -30.33 32.24
N PRO A 305 27.07 -29.10 32.73
CA PRO A 305 26.87 -28.84 34.16
C PRO A 305 25.54 -29.42 34.68
N GLN A 306 24.55 -29.64 33.82
CA GLN A 306 23.27 -30.25 34.15
C GLN A 306 23.38 -31.78 34.23
N PRO A 307 22.69 -32.44 35.18
CA PRO A 307 22.51 -33.90 35.16
C PRO A 307 21.84 -34.38 33.86
N VAL A 308 22.46 -35.38 33.20
CA VAL A 308 21.92 -36.02 32.00
C VAL A 308 21.34 -37.38 32.35
N VAL A 309 20.04 -37.57 32.09
CA VAL A 309 19.33 -38.84 32.33
C VAL A 309 19.13 -39.55 31.00
N VAL A 310 19.83 -40.67 30.84
CA VAL A 310 19.80 -41.48 29.61
C VAL A 310 18.51 -42.30 29.50
N LEU A 311 17.77 -42.13 28.40
CA LEU A 311 16.53 -42.86 28.06
C LEU A 311 16.81 -44.34 27.72
N GLY A 312 15.79 -45.20 27.80
CA GLY A 312 15.89 -46.61 27.38
C GLY A 312 16.67 -47.58 28.29
N ARG A 313 17.24 -47.13 29.42
CA ARG A 313 17.85 -48.02 30.44
C ARG A 313 16.80 -48.52 31.44
N ASP A 314 16.97 -49.78 31.87
CA ASP A 314 16.04 -50.53 32.72
C ASP A 314 15.46 -49.67 33.86
N THR A 315 14.19 -49.36 33.72
CA THR A 315 13.41 -48.61 34.68
C THR A 315 12.91 -49.63 35.71
N GLY A 316 13.55 -49.70 36.88
CA GLY A 316 13.09 -50.55 37.99
C GLY A 316 11.61 -50.35 38.34
N ALA A 317 11.08 -51.11 39.30
CA ALA A 317 9.65 -51.03 39.65
C ALA A 317 9.17 -49.60 39.90
N ALA A 318 7.99 -49.25 39.36
CA ALA A 318 7.38 -47.95 39.59
C ALA A 318 7.17 -47.75 41.12
N PRO A 319 7.57 -46.61 41.68
CA PRO A 319 7.31 -46.34 43.09
C PRO A 319 5.80 -46.31 43.33
N THR A 320 5.35 -46.93 44.43
CA THR A 320 3.93 -47.10 44.76
C THR A 320 3.25 -45.78 45.17
N GLU A 321 4.03 -44.77 45.56
CA GLU A 321 3.61 -43.39 45.77
C GLU A 321 4.70 -42.45 45.22
N SER A 322 4.36 -41.63 44.24
CA SER A 322 5.21 -40.53 43.78
C SER A 322 4.77 -39.22 44.45
N ARG A 323 5.61 -38.67 45.33
CA ARG A 323 5.33 -37.40 46.03
C ARG A 323 5.95 -36.22 45.29
N PHE A 324 5.46 -35.93 44.09
CA PHE A 324 5.84 -34.72 43.37
C PHE A 324 4.96 -33.55 43.83
N ARG A 325 5.52 -32.34 43.79
CA ARG A 325 4.69 -31.14 43.89
C ARG A 325 3.99 -30.97 42.55
N ALA A 326 2.68 -31.23 42.52
CA ALA A 326 1.89 -31.05 41.31
C ALA A 326 1.94 -29.59 40.82
N ALA A 327 2.02 -29.40 39.51
CA ALA A 327 1.85 -28.11 38.87
C ALA A 327 0.39 -27.67 38.96
N GLY A 328 0.18 -26.38 39.19
CA GLY A 328 -1.09 -25.70 39.03
C GLY A 328 -1.28 -25.19 37.60
N PRO A 329 -2.46 -24.61 37.30
CA PRO A 329 -2.76 -24.07 35.96
C PRO A 329 -1.83 -22.92 35.55
N GLU A 330 -1.38 -22.09 36.48
CA GLU A 330 -0.53 -20.92 36.20
C GLU A 330 0.96 -21.27 36.18
N ASP A 331 1.34 -22.51 36.55
CA ASP A 331 2.72 -22.97 36.47
C ASP A 331 3.09 -23.28 35.01
N LEU A 332 4.38 -23.16 34.68
CA LEU A 332 4.89 -23.47 33.35
C LEU A 332 4.64 -24.93 32.95
N ALA A 333 4.10 -25.14 31.74
CA ALA A 333 3.97 -26.45 31.11
C ALA A 333 5.15 -26.75 30.19
N TYR A 334 5.55 -25.75 29.38
CA TYR A 334 6.70 -25.89 28.49
C TYR A 334 7.34 -24.54 28.16
N VAL A 335 8.57 -24.62 27.67
CA VAL A 335 9.30 -23.51 27.04
C VAL A 335 9.68 -23.93 25.64
N VAL A 336 9.39 -23.10 24.64
CA VAL A 336 9.82 -23.33 23.25
C VAL A 336 10.64 -22.14 22.76
N TYR A 337 11.73 -22.41 22.03
CA TYR A 337 12.54 -21.35 21.43
C TYR A 337 12.08 -21.05 20.02
N THR A 338 11.73 -19.79 19.75
CA THR A 338 11.39 -19.33 18.39
C THR A 338 12.64 -19.07 17.56
N SER A 339 12.62 -19.41 16.27
CA SER A 339 13.70 -19.12 15.32
C SER A 339 13.90 -17.60 15.18
N GLY A 340 15.03 -17.08 15.64
CA GLY A 340 15.34 -15.65 15.58
C GLY A 340 15.73 -15.20 14.17
N SER A 341 14.76 -14.87 13.32
CA SER A 341 15.02 -14.09 12.09
C SER A 341 15.53 -12.67 12.40
N THR A 342 15.33 -12.18 13.63
CA THR A 342 15.67 -10.82 14.08
C THR A 342 16.76 -10.78 15.18
N GLY A 343 17.54 -11.86 15.38
CA GLY A 343 18.63 -11.91 16.39
C GLY A 343 18.63 -13.16 17.30
N SER A 344 19.10 -13.03 18.55
CA SER A 344 19.22 -14.15 19.52
C SER A 344 17.87 -14.84 19.80
N PRO A 345 17.84 -16.18 19.95
CA PRO A 345 16.63 -16.95 20.28
C PRO A 345 15.92 -16.44 21.52
N LYS A 346 14.62 -16.70 21.60
CA LYS A 346 13.78 -16.30 22.73
C LYS A 346 12.99 -17.52 23.21
N GLY A 347 13.11 -17.86 24.49
CA GLY A 347 12.33 -18.95 25.09
C GLY A 347 10.96 -18.45 25.50
N VAL A 348 9.91 -18.86 24.79
CA VAL A 348 8.52 -18.49 25.11
C VAL A 348 8.01 -19.38 26.24
N MET A 349 7.59 -18.76 27.34
CA MET A 349 7.15 -19.45 28.57
C MET A 349 5.64 -19.70 28.56
N VAL A 350 5.22 -20.93 28.30
CA VAL A 350 3.80 -21.31 28.22
C VAL A 350 3.32 -22.01 29.49
N GLU A 351 2.21 -21.54 30.04
CA GLU A 351 1.58 -22.06 31.26
C GLU A 351 0.61 -23.21 30.95
N HIS A 352 0.37 -24.07 31.95
CA HIS A 352 -0.58 -25.17 31.84
C HIS A 352 -1.98 -24.74 31.41
N LEU A 353 -2.46 -23.60 31.90
CA LEU A 353 -3.77 -23.06 31.61
C LEU A 353 -3.92 -22.68 30.13
N GLY A 354 -2.89 -22.06 29.55
CA GLY A 354 -2.88 -21.66 28.14
C GLY A 354 -2.98 -22.86 27.21
N ILE A 355 -2.10 -23.85 27.39
CA ILE A 355 -2.12 -25.07 26.56
C ILE A 355 -3.35 -25.96 26.84
N LEU A 356 -3.84 -26.01 28.07
CA LEU A 356 -5.10 -26.71 28.40
C LEU A 356 -6.29 -26.13 27.64
N ASN A 357 -6.35 -24.80 27.52
CA ASN A 357 -7.40 -24.14 26.75
C ASN A 357 -7.35 -24.56 25.27
N THR A 358 -6.17 -24.49 24.65
CA THR A 358 -5.96 -24.89 23.25
C THR A 358 -6.31 -26.38 23.03
N VAL A 359 -5.85 -27.27 23.92
CA VAL A 359 -6.14 -28.71 23.82
C VAL A 359 -7.64 -28.97 23.96
N ARG A 360 -8.32 -28.41 24.96
CA ARG A 360 -9.76 -28.63 25.15
C ARG A 360 -10.54 -28.19 23.92
N TYR A 361 -10.24 -27.01 23.41
CA TYR A 361 -10.88 -26.48 22.23
C TYR A 361 -10.72 -27.42 21.03
N ARG A 362 -9.50 -27.90 20.78
CA ARG A 362 -9.23 -28.83 19.67
C ARG A 362 -9.99 -30.13 19.82
N ILE A 363 -10.09 -30.65 21.03
CA ILE A 363 -10.91 -31.85 21.29
C ILE A 363 -12.36 -31.62 20.90
N ASP A 364 -12.94 -30.50 21.33
CA ASP A 364 -14.36 -30.22 21.13
C ASP A 364 -14.68 -29.82 19.68
N TYR A 365 -13.84 -28.97 19.07
CA TYR A 365 -14.08 -28.38 17.75
C TYR A 365 -13.76 -29.35 16.61
N TYR A 366 -12.65 -30.08 16.71
CA TYR A 366 -12.26 -31.10 15.73
C TYR A 366 -12.92 -32.46 16.02
N GLY A 367 -13.69 -32.56 17.11
CA GLY A 367 -14.35 -33.80 17.50
C GLY A 367 -13.36 -34.91 17.81
N LEU A 368 -12.16 -34.58 18.29
CA LEU A 368 -11.14 -35.58 18.58
C LEU A 368 -11.64 -36.55 19.65
N GLY A 369 -11.45 -37.84 19.40
CA GLY A 369 -11.78 -38.88 20.36
C GLY A 369 -11.23 -40.24 19.94
N PRO A 370 -11.70 -41.33 20.54
CA PRO A 370 -11.20 -42.69 20.26
C PRO A 370 -11.40 -43.19 18.83
N HIS A 371 -12.26 -42.52 18.07
CA HIS A 371 -12.52 -42.80 16.67
C HIS A 371 -11.55 -42.04 15.74
N SER A 372 -10.89 -41.01 16.26
CA SER A 372 -9.85 -40.25 15.58
C SER A 372 -8.52 -40.99 15.64
N ARG A 373 -7.64 -40.76 14.68
CA ARG A 373 -6.24 -41.20 14.64
C ARG A 373 -5.43 -40.03 14.12
N VAL A 374 -4.59 -39.48 14.98
CA VAL A 374 -3.86 -38.23 14.76
C VAL A 374 -2.46 -38.58 14.30
N LEU A 375 -2.03 -38.04 13.17
CA LEU A 375 -0.65 -38.19 12.72
C LEU A 375 0.22 -37.08 13.31
N GLN A 376 1.27 -37.44 14.03
CA GLN A 376 2.25 -36.48 14.49
C GLN A 376 3.22 -36.17 13.35
N VAL A 377 3.04 -35.02 12.71
CA VAL A 377 3.92 -34.52 11.64
C VAL A 377 4.89 -33.51 12.23
N ASP A 378 4.34 -32.43 12.80
CA ASP A 378 5.12 -31.34 13.37
C ASP A 378 6.00 -31.84 14.55
N PRO A 379 7.23 -31.36 14.68
CA PRO A 379 8.11 -31.79 15.77
C PRO A 379 7.72 -31.14 17.09
N VAL A 380 8.03 -31.83 18.19
CA VAL A 380 7.70 -31.36 19.54
C VAL A 380 8.55 -30.16 20.01
N HIS A 381 9.63 -29.83 19.30
CA HIS A 381 10.37 -28.58 19.52
C HIS A 381 9.74 -27.37 18.78
N ALA A 382 8.61 -27.59 18.10
CA ALA A 382 7.61 -26.58 17.76
C ALA A 382 6.35 -26.81 18.62
N ASP A 383 5.68 -25.73 18.98
CA ASP A 383 4.42 -25.75 19.74
C ASP A 383 3.27 -26.46 19.01
N ALA A 384 3.23 -26.38 17.68
CA ALA A 384 2.33 -27.16 16.82
C ALA A 384 2.40 -28.68 17.10
N GLY A 385 3.60 -29.25 17.17
CA GLY A 385 3.79 -30.68 17.48
C GLY A 385 3.48 -31.04 18.93
N ILE A 386 3.69 -30.11 19.88
CA ILE A 386 3.24 -30.27 21.26
C ILE A 386 1.71 -30.37 21.31
N SER A 387 1.01 -29.53 20.53
CA SER A 387 -0.44 -29.52 20.45
C SER A 387 -1.01 -30.84 19.91
N ASP A 388 -0.39 -31.42 18.88
CA ASP A 388 -0.78 -32.73 18.33
C ASP A 388 -0.72 -33.83 19.39
N VAL A 389 0.43 -33.90 20.09
CA VAL A 389 0.67 -34.90 21.14
C VAL A 389 -0.36 -34.75 22.25
N LEU A 390 -0.54 -33.55 22.78
CA LEU A 390 -1.43 -33.34 23.92
C LEU A 390 -2.90 -33.50 23.52
N SER A 391 -3.32 -33.04 22.34
CA SER A 391 -4.71 -33.15 21.88
C SER A 391 -5.11 -34.60 21.62
N ALA A 392 -4.23 -35.41 21.02
CA ALA A 392 -4.49 -36.83 20.81
C ALA A 392 -4.57 -37.59 22.15
N LEU A 393 -3.55 -37.43 23.00
CA LEU A 393 -3.48 -38.16 24.26
C LEU A 393 -4.62 -37.76 25.22
N CYS A 394 -5.03 -36.50 25.26
CA CYS A 394 -6.10 -36.03 26.14
C CYS A 394 -7.52 -36.36 25.64
N SER A 395 -7.70 -36.66 24.34
CA SER A 395 -9.01 -37.04 23.77
C SER A 395 -9.30 -38.54 23.80
N GLY A 396 -8.28 -39.37 23.99
CA GLY A 396 -8.42 -40.82 23.82
C GLY A 396 -8.08 -41.30 22.40
N ALA A 397 -7.61 -40.42 21.52
CA ALA A 397 -7.24 -40.75 20.15
C ALA A 397 -5.83 -41.37 20.09
N PRO A 398 -5.62 -42.47 19.34
CA PRO A 398 -4.29 -42.94 19.02
C PRO A 398 -3.47 -41.88 18.27
N LEU A 399 -2.29 -41.57 18.80
CA LEU A 399 -1.27 -40.76 18.15
C LEU A 399 -0.34 -41.66 17.33
N VAL A 400 -0.22 -41.42 16.03
CA VAL A 400 0.69 -42.12 15.13
C VAL A 400 1.97 -41.28 14.98
N VAL A 401 3.08 -41.79 15.51
CA VAL A 401 4.39 -41.12 15.47
C VAL A 401 5.17 -41.60 14.26
N LEU A 402 5.52 -40.69 13.38
CA LEU A 402 6.45 -40.94 12.27
C LEU A 402 7.89 -40.81 12.74
N GLU A 403 8.72 -41.77 12.33
CA GLU A 403 10.17 -41.66 12.41
C GLU A 403 10.67 -40.56 11.45
N ARG A 404 11.88 -40.06 11.70
CA ARG A 404 12.41 -38.91 10.96
C ARG A 404 12.57 -39.23 9.47
N GLU A 405 13.03 -40.44 9.17
CA GLU A 405 13.25 -40.97 7.83
C GLU A 405 11.94 -41.08 7.05
N GLN A 406 10.82 -41.32 7.73
CA GLN A 406 9.49 -41.38 7.12
C GLN A 406 8.93 -39.98 6.82
N LEU A 407 9.29 -38.97 7.61
CA LEU A 407 8.82 -37.59 7.39
C LEU A 407 9.47 -36.90 6.19
N ILE A 408 10.70 -37.27 5.85
CA ILE A 408 11.42 -36.70 4.70
C ILE A 408 10.97 -37.30 3.37
N ASP A 409 10.22 -38.41 3.40
CA ASP A 409 9.70 -39.08 2.23
C ASP A 409 8.16 -39.01 2.18
N PRO A 410 7.59 -38.13 1.32
CA PRO A 410 6.13 -38.00 1.16
C PRO A 410 5.41 -39.31 0.83
N ASP A 411 6.12 -40.27 0.22
CA ASP A 411 5.64 -41.60 -0.14
C ASP A 411 5.35 -42.43 1.11
N GLU A 412 6.29 -42.42 2.06
CA GLU A 412 6.17 -43.06 3.37
C GLU A 412 5.11 -42.38 4.23
N VAL A 413 5.02 -41.05 4.24
CA VAL A 413 3.95 -40.33 4.94
C VAL A 413 2.57 -40.77 4.44
N ALA A 414 2.36 -40.81 3.12
CA ALA A 414 1.10 -41.25 2.51
C ALA A 414 0.83 -42.76 2.74
N ALA A 415 1.88 -43.59 2.76
CA ALA A 415 1.78 -45.01 3.09
C ALA A 415 1.33 -45.22 4.54
N VAL A 416 1.89 -44.47 5.49
CA VAL A 416 1.50 -44.53 6.91
C VAL A 416 0.09 -44.02 7.11
N ILE A 417 -0.32 -42.92 6.46
CA ILE A 417 -1.71 -42.42 6.53
C ILE A 417 -2.70 -43.54 6.16
N ARG A 418 -2.41 -44.27 5.08
CA ARG A 418 -3.25 -45.40 4.62
C ARG A 418 -3.17 -46.60 5.55
N ARG A 419 -1.97 -47.05 5.91
CA ARG A 419 -1.74 -48.24 6.75
C ARG A 419 -2.40 -48.09 8.10
N GLU A 420 -2.21 -46.93 8.71
CA GLU A 420 -2.71 -46.61 10.04
C GLU A 420 -4.12 -46.01 10.01
N ASN A 421 -4.76 -45.85 8.85
CA ASN A 421 -6.07 -45.20 8.73
C ASN A 421 -6.14 -43.86 9.48
N VAL A 422 -5.13 -43.02 9.28
CA VAL A 422 -5.08 -41.67 9.87
C VAL A 422 -6.30 -40.88 9.41
N THR A 423 -6.93 -40.18 10.35
CA THR A 423 -8.12 -39.35 10.09
C THR A 423 -7.86 -37.87 10.26
N HIS A 424 -6.91 -37.48 11.11
CA HIS A 424 -6.61 -36.08 11.42
C HIS A 424 -5.13 -35.81 11.20
N VAL A 425 -4.84 -34.75 10.44
CA VAL A 425 -3.48 -34.27 10.19
C VAL A 425 -3.46 -32.77 10.45
N GLN A 426 -2.47 -32.33 11.21
CA GLN A 426 -2.05 -30.94 11.24
C GLN A 426 -0.67 -30.82 10.63
N THR A 427 -0.47 -29.78 9.83
CA THR A 427 0.87 -29.38 9.39
C THR A 427 0.86 -27.97 8.79
N VAL A 428 2.01 -27.51 8.28
CA VAL A 428 2.13 -26.27 7.52
C VAL A 428 1.67 -26.44 6.06
N PRO A 429 1.12 -25.40 5.42
CA PRO A 429 0.72 -25.42 4.00
C PRO A 429 1.75 -26.03 3.04
N SER A 430 3.03 -25.67 3.18
CA SER A 430 4.10 -26.17 2.30
C SER A 430 4.28 -27.69 2.36
N LEU A 431 4.28 -28.29 3.56
CA LEU A 431 4.40 -29.73 3.72
C LEU A 431 3.11 -30.44 3.27
N TYR A 432 1.95 -29.85 3.53
CA TYR A 432 0.69 -30.39 3.04
C TYR A 432 0.60 -30.43 1.51
N GLN A 433 1.12 -29.39 0.84
CA GLN A 433 1.21 -29.38 -0.62
C GLN A 433 2.05 -30.55 -1.15
N LEU A 434 3.19 -30.86 -0.53
CA LEU A 434 4.02 -32.01 -0.91
C LEU A 434 3.28 -33.34 -0.71
N ILE A 435 2.53 -33.48 0.39
CA ILE A 435 1.70 -34.66 0.64
C ILE A 435 0.64 -34.82 -0.45
N LEU A 436 -0.05 -33.74 -0.84
CA LEU A 436 -1.05 -33.78 -1.91
C LEU A 436 -0.46 -34.03 -3.30
N ASP A 437 0.69 -33.42 -3.61
CA ASP A 437 1.42 -33.63 -4.87
C ASP A 437 1.74 -35.09 -5.10
N TYR A 438 2.08 -35.79 -4.03
CA TYR A 438 2.47 -37.18 -4.09
C TYR A 438 1.27 -38.12 -3.96
N ALA A 439 0.44 -37.94 -2.94
CA ALA A 439 -0.63 -38.87 -2.61
C ALA A 439 -1.85 -38.74 -3.54
N GLY A 440 -2.14 -37.53 -4.05
CA GLY A 440 -3.35 -37.25 -4.82
C GLY A 440 -4.62 -37.51 -4.01
N ASP A 441 -5.57 -38.25 -4.59
CA ASP A 441 -6.84 -38.67 -3.98
C ASP A 441 -6.70 -39.92 -3.08
N ARG A 442 -5.49 -40.48 -2.94
CA ARG A 442 -5.23 -41.77 -2.26
C ARG A 442 -5.16 -41.65 -0.74
N LEU A 443 -5.84 -40.69 -0.14
CA LEU A 443 -5.91 -40.47 1.32
C LEU A 443 -7.36 -40.59 1.85
N PRO A 444 -8.10 -41.67 1.53
CA PRO A 444 -9.55 -41.76 1.78
C PRO A 444 -9.92 -41.85 3.27
N SER A 445 -8.95 -42.08 4.16
CA SER A 445 -9.17 -42.12 5.60
C SER A 445 -9.17 -40.72 6.24
N LEU A 446 -8.60 -39.71 5.57
CA LEU A 446 -8.56 -38.36 6.11
C LEU A 446 -9.98 -37.79 6.22
N ARG A 447 -10.23 -37.14 7.35
CA ARG A 447 -11.49 -36.47 7.70
C ARG A 447 -11.27 -35.00 8.01
N GLN A 448 -10.13 -34.67 8.60
CA GLN A 448 -9.76 -33.27 8.87
C GLN A 448 -8.29 -33.00 8.60
N VAL A 449 -8.05 -31.86 7.97
CA VAL A 449 -6.74 -31.28 7.71
C VAL A 449 -6.71 -29.89 8.31
N VAL A 450 -5.79 -29.66 9.24
CA VAL A 450 -5.57 -28.36 9.89
C VAL A 450 -4.26 -27.78 9.38
N LEU A 451 -4.32 -26.60 8.76
CA LEU A 451 -3.14 -25.89 8.26
C LEU A 451 -2.92 -24.63 9.07
N GLY A 452 -1.67 -24.34 9.43
CA GLY A 452 -1.32 -23.13 10.17
C GLY A 452 0.18 -22.86 10.18
N GLY A 453 0.57 -21.67 10.66
CA GLY A 453 1.97 -21.28 10.75
C GLY A 453 2.62 -20.73 9.46
N GLU A 454 1.94 -20.85 8.32
CA GLU A 454 2.24 -20.17 7.04
C GLU A 454 0.93 -19.70 6.38
N ARG A 455 1.02 -18.80 5.40
CA ARG A 455 -0.16 -18.35 4.64
C ARG A 455 -0.73 -19.51 3.82
N LEU A 456 -2.03 -19.77 3.96
CA LEU A 456 -2.75 -20.73 3.11
C LEU A 456 -3.20 -20.04 1.82
N THR A 457 -2.80 -20.58 0.68
CA THR A 457 -3.15 -20.04 -0.64
C THR A 457 -4.50 -20.56 -1.11
N ALA A 458 -5.23 -19.75 -1.89
CA ALA A 458 -6.49 -20.18 -2.50
C ALA A 458 -6.31 -21.40 -3.41
N ALA A 459 -5.20 -21.46 -4.15
CA ALA A 459 -4.87 -22.58 -5.03
C ALA A 459 -4.71 -23.91 -4.27
N LEU A 460 -4.05 -23.90 -3.10
CA LEU A 460 -3.89 -25.10 -2.29
C LEU A 460 -5.23 -25.53 -1.65
N ALA A 461 -6.05 -24.57 -1.22
CA ALA A 461 -7.39 -24.85 -0.69
C ALA A 461 -8.32 -25.46 -1.76
N ASP A 462 -8.36 -24.89 -2.95
CA ASP A 462 -9.14 -25.43 -4.07
C ASP A 462 -8.65 -26.83 -4.46
N ARG A 463 -7.34 -27.03 -4.47
CA ARG A 463 -6.74 -28.35 -4.74
C ARG A 463 -7.10 -29.39 -3.67
N HIS A 464 -7.10 -29.02 -2.39
CA HIS A 464 -7.60 -29.89 -1.32
C HIS A 464 -9.04 -30.31 -1.61
N HIS A 465 -9.93 -29.36 -1.89
CA HIS A 465 -11.35 -29.67 -2.12
C HIS A 465 -11.59 -30.52 -3.38
N GLN A 466 -10.73 -30.39 -4.39
CA GLN A 466 -10.77 -31.23 -5.59
C GLN A 466 -10.34 -32.68 -5.30
N LEU A 467 -9.28 -32.87 -4.52
CA LEU A 467 -8.68 -34.20 -4.29
C LEU A 467 -9.32 -34.95 -3.13
N LEU A 468 -9.71 -34.23 -2.07
CA LEU A 468 -10.21 -34.80 -0.81
C LEU A 468 -11.54 -34.12 -0.40
N PRO A 469 -12.61 -34.22 -1.22
CA PRO A 469 -13.88 -33.52 -0.94
C PRO A 469 -14.57 -33.96 0.36
N GLU A 470 -14.25 -35.14 0.87
CA GLU A 470 -14.79 -35.70 2.13
C GLU A 470 -13.98 -35.28 3.37
N ALA A 471 -12.83 -34.64 3.18
CA ALA A 471 -12.03 -34.09 4.28
C ALA A 471 -12.35 -32.61 4.47
N GLU A 472 -12.47 -32.17 5.72
CA GLU A 472 -12.62 -30.76 6.04
C GLU A 472 -11.24 -30.10 6.13
N LEU A 473 -11.13 -28.89 5.57
CA LEU A 473 -9.94 -28.05 5.64
C LEU A 473 -10.14 -26.91 6.65
N PHE A 474 -9.19 -26.76 7.56
CA PHE A 474 -9.16 -25.66 8.51
C PHE A 474 -7.89 -24.83 8.34
N ASN A 475 -8.01 -23.52 8.49
CA ASN A 475 -6.90 -22.59 8.54
C ASN A 475 -6.80 -22.00 9.95
N GLU A 476 -5.68 -22.23 10.63
CA GLU A 476 -5.36 -21.74 11.97
C GLU A 476 -4.28 -20.65 11.93
N TYR A 477 -4.42 -19.67 12.81
CA TYR A 477 -3.42 -18.62 13.02
C TYR A 477 -3.18 -18.41 14.50
N GLY A 478 -1.92 -18.29 14.88
CA GLY A 478 -1.50 -17.75 16.17
C GLY A 478 0.01 -17.83 16.38
N PRO A 479 0.58 -16.92 17.19
CA PRO A 479 1.98 -16.97 17.57
C PRO A 479 2.20 -17.96 18.73
N SER A 480 3.45 -18.38 18.92
CA SER A 480 3.84 -19.20 20.08
C SER A 480 3.58 -18.50 21.41
N GLU A 481 3.65 -17.16 21.41
CA GLU A 481 3.33 -16.29 22.53
C GLU A 481 1.86 -16.31 22.95
N ASP A 482 0.99 -16.97 22.19
CA ASP A 482 -0.41 -17.23 22.54
C ASP A 482 -0.74 -18.75 22.49
N SER A 483 0.20 -19.61 22.87
CA SER A 483 -0.02 -21.07 23.02
C SER A 483 -0.60 -21.74 21.76
N VAL A 484 0.25 -21.87 20.73
CA VAL A 484 0.02 -22.58 19.46
C VAL A 484 -0.83 -21.81 18.46
N ALA A 485 -2.09 -21.51 18.80
CA ALA A 485 -3.04 -20.94 17.86
C ALA A 485 -4.10 -20.08 18.58
N THR A 486 -4.56 -19.05 17.89
CA THR A 486 -5.49 -18.03 18.40
C THR A 486 -6.83 -18.06 17.67
N THR A 487 -6.81 -18.12 16.33
CA THR A 487 -7.99 -18.05 15.47
C THR A 487 -8.06 -19.20 14.48
N LEU A 488 -9.27 -19.51 14.01
CA LEU A 488 -9.48 -20.47 12.92
C LEU A 488 -10.73 -20.18 12.12
N VAL A 489 -10.74 -20.79 10.94
CA VAL A 489 -11.91 -20.93 10.09
C VAL A 489 -11.89 -22.29 9.38
N GLN A 490 -13.07 -22.84 9.13
CA GLN A 490 -13.25 -23.90 8.13
C GLN A 490 -13.22 -23.27 6.73
N VAL A 491 -12.25 -23.66 5.92
CA VAL A 491 -12.08 -23.14 4.56
C VAL A 491 -13.11 -23.79 3.64
N ARG A 492 -13.77 -22.97 2.81
CA ARG A 492 -14.76 -23.40 1.82
C ARG A 492 -14.22 -23.18 0.41
N ALA A 493 -14.60 -24.06 -0.53
CA ALA A 493 -14.21 -23.97 -1.93
C ALA A 493 -14.72 -22.67 -2.60
N GLY A 494 -13.91 -22.10 -3.50
CA GLY A 494 -14.31 -20.96 -4.36
C GLY A 494 -14.47 -19.62 -3.65
N GLY A 495 -13.94 -19.46 -2.44
CA GLY A 495 -14.11 -18.28 -1.58
C GLY A 495 -13.09 -17.14 -1.77
N GLY A 496 -12.16 -17.25 -2.71
CA GLY A 496 -11.04 -16.31 -2.83
C GLY A 496 -9.95 -16.56 -1.78
N GLU A 497 -9.33 -15.50 -1.29
CA GLU A 497 -8.24 -15.59 -0.30
C GLU A 497 -8.72 -16.19 1.04
N PRO A 498 -8.13 -17.28 1.55
CA PRO A 498 -8.57 -17.92 2.79
C PRO A 498 -8.33 -17.02 4.03
N PRO A 499 -9.38 -16.65 4.80
CA PRO A 499 -9.20 -15.93 6.05
C PRO A 499 -8.56 -16.81 7.13
N VAL A 500 -8.10 -16.19 8.22
CA VAL A 500 -7.62 -16.87 9.44
C VAL A 500 -8.69 -16.99 10.52
N GLY A 501 -9.87 -16.39 10.30
CA GLY A 501 -11.09 -16.73 11.01
C GLY A 501 -11.36 -15.97 12.31
N ARG A 502 -11.85 -16.66 13.35
CA ARG A 502 -12.27 -16.04 14.62
C ARG A 502 -11.56 -16.65 15.83
N PRO A 503 -11.45 -15.93 16.97
CA PRO A 503 -10.76 -16.42 18.16
C PRO A 503 -11.43 -17.64 18.78
N PHE A 504 -10.62 -18.59 19.25
CA PHE A 504 -11.10 -19.77 19.99
C PHE A 504 -11.64 -19.39 21.38
N PRO A 505 -12.39 -20.28 22.05
CA PRO A 505 -12.87 -20.01 23.38
C PRO A 505 -11.79 -19.47 24.33
N ASN A 506 -12.20 -18.50 25.15
CA ASN A 506 -11.36 -17.80 26.14
C ASN A 506 -10.21 -16.95 25.59
N LYS A 507 -10.03 -16.85 24.27
CA LYS A 507 -9.04 -15.98 23.63
C LYS A 507 -9.67 -14.71 23.09
N THR A 508 -8.86 -13.68 22.91
CA THR A 508 -9.28 -12.41 22.33
C THR A 508 -8.36 -11.97 21.22
N VAL A 509 -8.92 -11.32 20.20
CA VAL A 509 -8.19 -10.63 19.14
C VAL A 509 -8.78 -9.23 18.99
N ASP A 510 -7.92 -8.22 19.10
CA ASP A 510 -8.26 -6.84 18.86
C ASP A 510 -7.39 -6.31 17.72
N LEU A 511 -7.98 -5.60 16.76
CA LEU A 511 -7.23 -4.91 15.71
C LEU A 511 -7.05 -3.46 16.13
N LEU A 512 -5.80 -3.06 16.35
CA LEU A 512 -5.46 -1.75 16.89
C LEU A 512 -4.69 -0.91 15.87
N ASP A 513 -4.95 0.39 15.86
CA ASP A 513 -4.12 1.36 15.16
C ASP A 513 -2.84 1.70 15.96
N GLU A 514 -1.99 2.57 15.41
CA GLU A 514 -0.75 3.00 16.05
C GLU A 514 -0.95 3.72 17.39
N GLN A 515 -2.15 4.26 17.62
CA GLN A 515 -2.54 4.95 18.85
C GLN A 515 -3.17 4.00 19.88
N GLY A 516 -3.35 2.73 19.53
CA GLY A 516 -3.93 1.71 20.40
C GLY A 516 -5.46 1.74 20.46
N ALA A 517 -6.14 2.38 19.50
CA ALA A 517 -7.59 2.36 19.40
C ALA A 517 -8.08 1.25 18.46
N LEU A 518 -9.31 0.75 18.70
CA LEU A 518 -9.93 -0.26 17.83
C LEU A 518 -10.21 0.30 16.44
N VAL A 519 -9.75 -0.40 15.40
CA VAL A 519 -10.11 -0.07 14.02
C VAL A 519 -11.47 -0.67 13.64
N PRO A 520 -12.28 0.02 12.81
CA PRO A 520 -13.57 -0.50 12.37
C PRO A 520 -13.43 -1.64 11.34
N PHE A 521 -14.52 -2.40 11.13
CA PHE A 521 -14.63 -3.36 10.03
C PHE A 521 -14.10 -2.80 8.70
N GLY A 522 -13.31 -3.59 7.97
CA GLY A 522 -12.73 -3.21 6.69
C GLY A 522 -11.43 -2.40 6.76
N ALA A 523 -11.08 -1.81 7.91
CA ALA A 523 -9.81 -1.12 8.08
C ALA A 523 -8.70 -2.10 8.53
N PRO A 524 -7.46 -1.95 8.02
CA PRO A 524 -6.32 -2.70 8.53
C PRO A 524 -5.90 -2.18 9.91
N GLY A 525 -5.43 -3.08 10.78
CA GLY A 525 -4.85 -2.77 12.08
C GLY A 525 -3.91 -3.89 12.55
N GLU A 526 -3.04 -3.60 13.52
CA GLU A 526 -2.16 -4.62 14.09
C GLU A 526 -3.00 -5.66 14.84
N ILE A 527 -2.73 -6.95 14.57
CA ILE A 527 -3.35 -8.07 15.28
C ILE A 527 -2.77 -8.14 16.70
N CYS A 528 -3.58 -7.80 17.69
CA CYS A 528 -3.23 -7.91 19.11
C CYS A 528 -4.03 -9.04 19.74
N VAL A 529 -3.35 -10.01 20.36
CA VAL A 529 -3.98 -11.21 20.92
C VAL A 529 -4.00 -11.17 22.44
N GLY A 530 -4.98 -11.82 23.07
CA GLY A 530 -5.16 -11.83 24.52
C GLY A 530 -6.00 -12.98 25.04
N GLY A 531 -6.30 -12.96 26.34
CA GLY A 531 -7.09 -13.99 27.01
C GLY A 531 -6.27 -15.20 27.46
N ILE A 532 -6.96 -16.34 27.64
CA ILE A 532 -6.35 -17.59 28.12
C ILE A 532 -5.60 -18.26 26.97
N GLY A 533 -4.28 -18.12 27.01
CA GLY A 533 -3.38 -18.58 25.96
C GLY A 533 -2.09 -17.78 25.92
N LEU A 534 -2.13 -16.53 26.39
CA LEU A 534 -0.94 -15.69 26.47
C LEU A 534 0.15 -16.35 27.30
N ALA A 535 1.31 -16.50 26.69
CA ALA A 535 2.54 -16.90 27.35
C ALA A 535 2.90 -15.87 28.44
N ARG A 536 3.58 -16.34 29.49
CA ARG A 536 4.06 -15.49 30.57
C ARG A 536 5.05 -14.42 30.09
N GLY A 537 5.77 -14.72 29.00
CA GLY A 537 6.74 -13.82 28.39
C GLY A 537 7.91 -14.58 27.80
N TYR A 538 9.03 -13.88 27.63
CA TYR A 538 10.29 -14.45 27.21
C TYR A 538 11.18 -14.75 28.42
N LEU A 539 11.69 -15.98 28.48
CA LEU A 539 12.56 -16.47 29.56
C LEU A 539 13.82 -15.60 29.65
N GLY A 540 14.06 -15.01 30.82
CA GLY A 540 15.23 -14.17 31.08
C GLY A 540 15.28 -12.81 30.35
N ASP A 541 14.23 -12.42 29.61
CA ASP A 541 14.20 -11.18 28.81
C ASP A 541 12.98 -10.31 29.15
N GLU A 542 13.04 -9.67 30.32
CA GLU A 542 11.98 -8.78 30.82
C GLU A 542 11.74 -7.58 29.90
N ARG A 543 12.81 -7.08 29.26
CA ARG A 543 12.72 -5.93 28.35
C ARG A 543 11.85 -6.26 27.13
N ARG A 544 12.17 -7.33 26.40
CA ARG A 544 11.34 -7.74 25.24
C ARG A 544 9.96 -8.17 25.67
N THR A 545 9.83 -8.76 26.87
CA THR A 545 8.53 -9.10 27.43
C THR A 545 7.68 -7.85 27.61
N GLY A 546 8.21 -6.79 28.24
CA GLY A 546 7.50 -5.52 28.43
C GLY A 546 7.21 -4.75 27.13
N GLU A 547 8.00 -4.94 26.08
CA GLU A 547 7.78 -4.32 24.76
C GLU A 547 6.63 -4.95 23.98
N ARG A 548 6.43 -6.27 24.14
CA ARG A 548 5.46 -7.04 23.33
C ARG A 548 4.22 -7.47 24.11
N PHE A 549 4.36 -7.78 25.40
CA PHE A 549 3.26 -8.15 26.29
C PHE A 549 2.82 -6.95 27.13
N VAL A 550 1.94 -6.15 26.57
CA VAL A 550 1.55 -4.84 27.10
C VAL A 550 0.13 -4.84 27.65
N ALA A 551 -0.26 -3.79 28.36
CA ALA A 551 -1.64 -3.59 28.78
C ALA A 551 -2.51 -3.25 27.55
N ASN A 552 -3.66 -3.90 27.43
CA ASN A 552 -4.63 -3.71 26.36
C ASN A 552 -5.50 -2.49 26.69
N PRO A 553 -5.35 -1.37 25.94
CA PRO A 553 -6.06 -0.13 26.23
C PRO A 553 -7.58 -0.26 26.05
N VAL A 554 -8.05 -1.20 25.20
CA VAL A 554 -9.47 -1.33 24.86
C VAL A 554 -10.20 -2.37 25.72
N ARG A 555 -9.46 -3.22 26.44
CA ARG A 555 -9.95 -4.23 27.41
C ARG A 555 -9.57 -3.92 28.86
N GLY A 556 -9.62 -2.65 29.25
CA GLY A 556 -9.44 -2.25 30.65
C GLY A 556 -8.06 -2.59 31.24
N GLY A 557 -7.02 -2.58 30.40
CA GLY A 557 -5.65 -2.87 30.82
C GLY A 557 -5.34 -4.36 30.98
N GLN A 558 -6.23 -5.28 30.57
CA GLN A 558 -5.91 -6.70 30.47
C GLN A 558 -4.66 -6.92 29.62
N ARG A 559 -3.89 -7.96 29.89
CA ARG A 559 -2.65 -8.21 29.15
C ARG A 559 -2.95 -8.61 27.70
N MET A 560 -2.21 -8.07 26.73
CA MET A 560 -2.22 -8.46 25.32
C MET A 560 -0.80 -8.68 24.79
N TYR A 561 -0.67 -9.43 23.71
CA TYR A 561 0.56 -9.59 22.94
C TYR A 561 0.43 -8.92 21.56
N ARG A 562 1.39 -8.06 21.23
CA ARG A 562 1.52 -7.38 19.93
C ARG A 562 2.26 -8.27 18.93
N THR A 563 1.53 -8.86 17.99
CA THR A 563 2.06 -9.88 17.08
C THR A 563 3.07 -9.32 16.07
N GLY A 564 2.94 -8.04 15.69
CA GLY A 564 3.63 -7.49 14.54
C GLY A 564 3.06 -7.92 13.19
N ASP A 565 1.87 -8.55 13.17
CA ASP A 565 1.13 -8.91 11.97
C ASP A 565 0.01 -7.90 11.73
N LEU A 566 -0.26 -7.59 10.46
CA LEU A 566 -1.37 -6.74 10.06
C LEU A 566 -2.60 -7.59 9.73
N GLY A 567 -3.78 -7.17 10.18
CA GLY A 567 -5.03 -7.88 9.92
C GLY A 567 -6.20 -6.95 9.62
N ARG A 568 -7.28 -7.53 9.13
CA ARG A 568 -8.53 -6.81 8.81
C ARG A 568 -9.75 -7.69 9.08
N TRP A 569 -10.76 -7.12 9.74
CA TRP A 569 -12.08 -7.77 9.86
C TRP A 569 -12.87 -7.67 8.57
N LEU A 570 -13.28 -8.81 8.01
CA LEU A 570 -14.18 -8.90 6.87
C LEU A 570 -15.65 -8.68 7.27
N PRO A 571 -16.56 -8.36 6.32
CA PRO A 571 -17.97 -8.09 6.62
C PRO A 571 -18.71 -9.26 7.31
N ASP A 572 -18.30 -10.50 7.04
CA ASP A 572 -18.81 -11.72 7.69
C ASP A 572 -18.23 -11.94 9.11
N GLY A 573 -17.31 -11.08 9.54
CA GLY A 573 -16.63 -11.13 10.82
C GLY A 573 -15.52 -12.16 10.90
N SER A 574 -15.02 -12.67 9.78
CA SER A 574 -13.75 -13.40 9.73
C SER A 574 -12.56 -12.44 9.69
N LEU A 575 -11.44 -12.84 10.27
CA LEU A 575 -10.18 -12.10 10.23
C LEU A 575 -9.37 -12.52 9.01
N LEU A 576 -8.86 -11.56 8.25
CA LEU A 576 -7.84 -11.78 7.23
C LEU A 576 -6.47 -11.32 7.77
N CYS A 577 -5.43 -12.14 7.59
CA CYS A 577 -4.04 -11.76 7.91
C CYS A 577 -3.36 -11.26 6.64
N LEU A 578 -2.78 -10.06 6.70
CA LEU A 578 -2.23 -9.33 5.55
C LEU A 578 -0.69 -9.45 5.46
N GLY A 579 -0.04 -10.11 6.43
CA GLY A 579 1.42 -10.26 6.49
C GLY A 579 2.06 -9.58 7.69
N ARG A 580 3.40 -9.64 7.77
CA ARG A 580 4.19 -9.02 8.84
C ARG A 580 4.43 -7.55 8.55
N ILE A 581 4.42 -6.72 9.58
CA ILE A 581 4.84 -5.32 9.51
C ILE A 581 6.34 -5.22 9.13
N ASP A 582 7.14 -6.22 9.52
CA ASP A 582 8.62 -6.21 9.43
C ASP A 582 9.23 -6.92 8.20
N ASP A 583 8.53 -7.85 7.53
CA ASP A 583 9.07 -8.62 6.36
C ASP A 583 9.09 -7.81 5.05
N GLN A 584 8.54 -6.61 5.11
CA GLN A 584 8.52 -5.65 4.05
C GLN A 584 9.92 -5.12 3.75
N VAL A 585 10.51 -5.61 2.67
CA VAL A 585 11.81 -5.15 2.18
C VAL A 585 11.65 -4.12 1.08
N GLN A 586 12.55 -3.14 1.03
CA GLN A 586 12.59 -2.22 -0.10
C GLN A 586 13.38 -2.82 -1.26
N ILE A 587 12.68 -3.21 -2.32
CA ILE A 587 13.26 -3.65 -3.59
C ILE A 587 13.06 -2.54 -4.61
N ARG A 588 14.16 -1.92 -5.06
CA ARG A 588 14.13 -0.81 -6.05
C ARG A 588 13.19 0.34 -5.65
N GLY A 589 13.16 0.68 -4.36
CA GLY A 589 12.33 1.75 -3.79
C GLY A 589 10.88 1.38 -3.48
N HIS A 590 10.46 0.13 -3.77
CA HIS A 590 9.12 -0.36 -3.46
C HIS A 590 9.15 -1.27 -2.24
N ARG A 591 8.16 -1.11 -1.36
CA ARG A 591 7.96 -1.99 -0.21
C ARG A 591 7.33 -3.30 -0.72
N VAL A 592 8.13 -4.36 -0.72
CA VAL A 592 7.78 -5.66 -1.30
C VAL A 592 7.72 -6.71 -0.20
N GLU A 593 6.73 -7.57 -0.31
CA GLU A 593 6.61 -8.79 0.48
C GLU A 593 7.14 -9.98 -0.34
N PRO A 594 8.33 -10.53 -0.04
CA PRO A 594 8.86 -11.68 -0.79
C PRO A 594 7.94 -12.91 -0.75
N GLY A 595 7.06 -12.99 0.25
CA GLY A 595 6.01 -14.01 0.35
C GLY A 595 4.99 -13.98 -0.79
N GLU A 596 4.60 -12.78 -1.26
CA GLU A 596 3.67 -12.61 -2.38
C GLU A 596 4.26 -13.15 -3.69
N VAL A 597 5.55 -12.89 -3.89
CA VAL A 597 6.30 -13.40 -5.04
C VAL A 597 6.45 -14.91 -4.97
N THR A 598 6.70 -15.44 -3.76
CA THR A 598 6.79 -16.88 -3.50
C THR A 598 5.50 -17.59 -3.89
N GLU A 599 4.35 -17.05 -3.48
CA GLU A 599 3.03 -17.61 -3.76
C GLU A 599 2.71 -17.63 -5.25
N THR A 600 2.94 -16.50 -5.93
CA THR A 600 2.71 -16.43 -7.38
C THR A 600 3.60 -17.42 -8.11
N LEU A 601 4.87 -17.56 -7.70
CA LEU A 601 5.82 -18.48 -8.32
C LEU A 601 5.45 -19.95 -8.08
N ALA A 602 4.92 -20.28 -6.91
CA ALA A 602 4.47 -21.63 -6.58
C ALA A 602 3.32 -22.13 -7.48
N GLY A 603 2.53 -21.22 -8.05
CA GLY A 603 1.48 -21.53 -9.02
C GLY A 603 1.96 -21.74 -10.46
N ALA A 604 3.25 -21.56 -10.76
CA ALA A 604 3.77 -21.62 -12.12
C ALA A 604 3.90 -23.06 -12.67
N PRO A 605 3.61 -23.31 -13.96
CA PRO A 605 3.79 -24.63 -14.57
C PRO A 605 5.23 -25.16 -14.44
N GLY A 606 5.38 -26.39 -13.96
CA GLY A 606 6.69 -27.02 -13.72
C GLY A 606 7.33 -26.68 -12.37
N VAL A 607 6.64 -25.94 -11.50
CA VAL A 607 7.08 -25.68 -10.11
C VAL A 607 6.34 -26.60 -9.15
N ARG A 608 7.09 -27.33 -8.33
CA ARG A 608 6.59 -28.16 -7.21
C ARG A 608 6.80 -27.51 -5.85
N GLY A 609 7.70 -26.54 -5.74
CA GLY A 609 7.90 -25.73 -4.54
C GLY A 609 8.71 -24.48 -4.87
N ALA A 610 8.43 -23.37 -4.18
CA ALA A 610 9.14 -22.11 -4.38
C ALA A 610 9.40 -21.40 -3.06
N ALA A 611 10.50 -20.66 -3.00
CA ALA A 611 10.80 -19.71 -1.94
C ALA A 611 11.50 -18.49 -2.53
N VAL A 612 11.03 -17.29 -2.23
CA VAL A 612 11.67 -16.04 -2.65
C VAL A 612 12.23 -15.33 -1.43
N VAL A 613 13.50 -14.96 -1.51
CA VAL A 613 14.20 -14.25 -0.44
C VAL A 613 14.80 -12.96 -0.95
N ALA A 614 14.83 -11.96 -0.08
CA ALA A 614 15.52 -10.71 -0.32
C ALA A 614 16.99 -10.86 0.12
N VAL A 615 17.91 -10.50 -0.78
CA VAL A 615 19.35 -10.50 -0.51
C VAL A 615 19.91 -9.09 -0.74
N PRO A 616 21.00 -8.69 -0.07
CA PRO A 616 21.63 -7.40 -0.33
C PRO A 616 21.99 -7.23 -1.82
N GLY A 617 21.75 -6.01 -2.33
CA GLY A 617 22.04 -5.59 -3.69
C GLY A 617 23.51 -5.25 -3.91
N THR A 618 23.85 -4.86 -5.15
CA THR A 618 25.23 -4.70 -5.62
C THR A 618 25.88 -3.36 -5.31
N ALA A 619 25.09 -2.38 -4.88
CA ALA A 619 25.51 -0.98 -4.80
C ALA A 619 26.10 -0.59 -3.42
N GLY A 620 26.11 -1.50 -2.44
CA GLY A 620 26.65 -1.22 -1.10
C GLY A 620 25.88 -0.14 -0.31
N ASP A 621 24.67 0.21 -0.77
CA ASP A 621 23.80 1.30 -0.31
C ASP A 621 22.64 0.82 0.58
N GLY A 622 22.59 -0.47 0.91
CA GLY A 622 21.48 -1.08 1.65
C GLY A 622 20.28 -1.48 0.79
N SER A 623 20.35 -1.37 -0.54
CA SER A 623 19.33 -1.91 -1.44
C SER A 623 19.22 -3.44 -1.35
N HIS A 624 18.03 -3.98 -1.55
CA HIS A 624 17.78 -5.42 -1.62
C HIS A 624 17.35 -5.84 -3.04
N ARG A 625 17.64 -7.08 -3.41
CA ARG A 625 17.20 -7.74 -4.65
C ARG A 625 16.53 -9.08 -4.32
N LEU A 626 15.72 -9.61 -5.22
CA LEU A 626 14.97 -10.86 -4.98
C LEU A 626 15.63 -12.05 -5.66
N VAL A 627 15.75 -13.17 -4.95
CA VAL A 627 16.22 -14.46 -5.48
C VAL A 627 15.16 -15.52 -5.23
N ALA A 628 14.74 -16.20 -6.30
CA ALA A 628 13.81 -17.32 -6.24
C ALA A 628 14.55 -18.65 -6.19
N TYR A 629 14.18 -19.49 -5.24
CA TYR A 629 14.61 -20.89 -5.15
C TYR A 629 13.44 -21.76 -5.54
N VAL A 630 13.65 -22.65 -6.52
CA VAL A 630 12.56 -23.39 -7.18
C VAL A 630 12.88 -24.88 -7.15
N VAL A 631 11.91 -25.68 -6.71
CA VAL A 631 11.90 -27.13 -6.82
C VAL A 631 11.00 -27.48 -8.00
N GLY A 632 11.55 -28.11 -9.04
CA GLY A 632 10.78 -28.37 -10.26
C GLY A 632 11.64 -28.40 -11.52
N ASP A 633 10.99 -28.56 -12.66
CA ASP A 633 11.54 -28.50 -14.02
C ASP A 633 11.14 -27.20 -14.75
N GLY A 634 10.56 -26.24 -14.03
CA GLY A 634 10.24 -24.92 -14.54
C GLY A 634 11.48 -24.19 -15.06
N GLU A 635 11.51 -23.92 -16.37
CA GLU A 635 12.60 -23.15 -16.98
C GLU A 635 12.60 -21.70 -16.45
N PRO A 636 13.73 -21.16 -15.94
CA PRO A 636 13.82 -19.81 -15.38
C PRO A 636 13.22 -18.70 -16.25
N ALA A 637 13.37 -18.79 -17.58
CA ALA A 637 12.78 -17.83 -18.51
C ALA A 637 11.25 -17.88 -18.54
N ARG A 638 10.67 -19.08 -18.46
CA ARG A 638 9.21 -19.27 -18.37
C ARG A 638 8.67 -18.88 -17.01
N LEU A 639 9.40 -19.15 -15.93
CA LEU A 639 9.04 -18.73 -14.58
C LEU A 639 9.09 -17.21 -14.43
N ARG A 640 10.12 -16.57 -15.00
CA ARG A 640 10.22 -15.11 -15.06
C ARG A 640 9.09 -14.49 -15.88
N ALA A 641 8.77 -15.04 -17.05
CA ALA A 641 7.64 -14.58 -17.85
C ALA A 641 6.31 -14.79 -17.11
N TYR A 642 6.14 -15.94 -16.46
CA TYR A 642 4.96 -16.25 -15.66
C TYR A 642 4.76 -15.23 -14.52
N LEU A 643 5.83 -14.89 -13.80
CA LEU A 643 5.79 -13.87 -12.76
C LEU A 643 5.61 -12.46 -13.32
N ALA A 644 6.29 -12.10 -14.41
CA ALA A 644 6.19 -10.77 -15.02
C ALA A 644 4.80 -10.47 -15.60
N ASP A 645 4.06 -11.49 -16.01
CA ASP A 645 2.66 -11.37 -16.43
C ASP A 645 1.70 -11.11 -15.26
N ARG A 646 2.12 -11.34 -14.02
CA ARG A 646 1.23 -11.42 -12.84
C ARG A 646 1.63 -10.52 -11.68
N LEU A 647 2.90 -10.06 -11.66
CA LEU A 647 3.47 -9.23 -10.62
C LEU A 647 4.21 -8.01 -11.21
N PRO A 648 4.29 -6.90 -10.47
CA PRO A 648 5.11 -5.75 -10.83
C PRO A 648 6.59 -6.12 -11.07
N ALA A 649 7.26 -5.39 -11.96
CA ALA A 649 8.63 -5.69 -12.37
C ALA A 649 9.67 -5.68 -11.24
N HIS A 650 9.42 -4.95 -10.15
CA HIS A 650 10.29 -4.93 -8.96
C HIS A 650 10.08 -6.14 -8.03
N MET A 651 8.96 -6.85 -8.18
CA MET A 651 8.66 -8.10 -7.47
C MET A 651 9.18 -9.32 -8.23
N VAL A 652 9.52 -9.20 -9.52
CA VAL A 652 10.07 -10.31 -10.31
C VAL A 652 11.52 -10.59 -9.89
N PRO A 653 11.85 -11.81 -9.41
CA PRO A 653 13.18 -12.18 -8.95
C PRO A 653 14.28 -11.95 -9.99
N ASP A 654 15.43 -11.46 -9.53
CA ASP A 654 16.62 -11.21 -10.33
C ASP A 654 17.31 -12.51 -10.73
N ALA A 655 17.19 -13.56 -9.91
CA ALA A 655 17.75 -14.88 -10.17
C ALA A 655 16.78 -16.01 -9.76
N TYR A 656 16.91 -17.14 -10.45
CA TYR A 656 16.18 -18.38 -10.18
C TYR A 656 17.19 -19.50 -9.95
N VAL A 657 17.15 -20.12 -8.79
CA VAL A 657 18.05 -21.21 -8.40
C VAL A 657 17.23 -22.48 -8.29
N THR A 658 17.48 -23.44 -9.17
CA THR A 658 16.83 -24.75 -9.07
C THR A 658 17.48 -25.55 -7.95
N VAL A 659 16.67 -26.00 -7.00
CA VAL A 659 17.10 -26.83 -5.87
C VAL A 659 16.34 -28.16 -5.90
N PRO A 660 16.98 -29.28 -5.50
CA PRO A 660 16.31 -30.58 -5.49
C PRO A 660 15.15 -30.62 -4.47
N ALA A 661 15.26 -29.87 -3.36
CA ALA A 661 14.23 -29.63 -2.37
C ALA A 661 14.50 -28.28 -1.68
N LEU A 662 13.46 -27.62 -1.16
CA LEU A 662 13.65 -26.45 -0.29
C LEU A 662 14.18 -26.93 1.06
N PRO A 663 15.30 -26.38 1.57
CA PRO A 663 15.78 -26.72 2.90
C PRO A 663 14.76 -26.21 3.91
N VAL A 664 14.28 -27.12 4.74
CA VAL A 664 13.41 -26.79 5.86
C VAL A 664 14.22 -26.94 7.14
N THR A 665 13.99 -26.02 8.07
CA THR A 665 14.44 -26.13 9.45
C THR A 665 13.86 -27.40 10.06
N SER A 666 14.41 -27.81 11.19
CA SER A 666 13.88 -28.93 11.96
C SER A 666 12.40 -28.82 12.33
N ILE A 667 11.84 -27.59 12.37
CA ILE A 667 10.41 -27.29 12.57
C ILE A 667 9.56 -27.24 11.29
N GLY A 668 10.09 -27.67 10.14
CA GLY A 668 9.34 -27.75 8.88
C GLY A 668 9.17 -26.43 8.13
N LYS A 669 9.58 -25.30 8.73
CA LYS A 669 9.62 -23.98 8.06
C LYS A 669 10.84 -23.87 7.16
N LEU A 670 10.78 -23.07 6.09
CA LEU A 670 11.92 -22.76 5.22
C LEU A 670 13.16 -22.30 6.03
N ASP A 671 14.27 -23.03 5.89
CA ASP A 671 15.57 -22.63 6.43
C ASP A 671 16.30 -21.70 5.45
N ARG A 672 16.08 -20.39 5.62
CA ARG A 672 16.70 -19.37 4.76
C ARG A 672 18.23 -19.35 4.84
N SER A 673 18.81 -19.84 5.92
CA SER A 673 20.27 -19.87 6.13
C SER A 673 20.94 -21.05 5.43
N ALA A 674 20.19 -22.14 5.23
CA ALA A 674 20.63 -23.33 4.51
C ALA A 674 20.32 -23.31 3.00
N LEU A 675 19.68 -22.24 2.50
CA LEU A 675 19.53 -22.03 1.06
C LEU A 675 20.91 -21.89 0.39
N PRO A 676 21.11 -22.46 -0.82
CA PRO A 676 22.34 -22.27 -1.57
C PRO A 676 22.68 -20.79 -1.70
N ALA A 677 23.97 -20.45 -1.64
CA ALA A 677 24.41 -19.07 -1.76
C ALA A 677 23.80 -18.43 -3.02
N PRO A 678 23.20 -17.23 -2.90
CA PRO A 678 22.59 -16.56 -4.03
C PRO A 678 23.67 -16.31 -5.10
N PRO A 679 23.37 -16.53 -6.39
CA PRO A 679 24.35 -16.35 -7.47
C PRO A 679 24.83 -14.91 -7.52
N GLU A 680 26.11 -14.71 -7.87
CA GLU A 680 26.69 -13.38 -8.04
C GLU A 680 25.84 -12.53 -9.01
N PRO A 681 25.75 -11.21 -8.82
CA PRO A 681 25.01 -10.34 -9.71
C PRO A 681 25.52 -10.45 -11.14
N GLY A 682 24.65 -10.88 -12.06
CA GLY A 682 25.01 -11.13 -13.46
C GLY A 682 25.54 -12.53 -13.77
N ALA A 683 25.71 -13.41 -12.77
CA ALA A 683 26.05 -14.82 -12.99
C ALA A 683 24.78 -15.65 -13.19
N SER A 684 24.47 -16.01 -14.43
CA SER A 684 23.46 -17.03 -14.73
C SER A 684 24.02 -18.42 -14.41
N VAL A 685 23.49 -19.07 -13.35
CA VAL A 685 23.69 -20.50 -13.12
C VAL A 685 22.55 -21.25 -13.79
N GLY A 686 22.86 -21.95 -14.87
CA GLY A 686 21.91 -22.72 -15.67
C GLY A 686 22.11 -22.40 -17.14
N GLY A 687 22.90 -23.24 -17.82
CA GLY A 687 23.42 -23.00 -19.16
C GLY A 687 22.37 -22.56 -20.18
N VAL A 688 22.38 -21.27 -20.49
CA VAL A 688 21.99 -20.74 -21.78
C VAL A 688 23.22 -19.98 -22.25
N ALA A 689 23.81 -20.42 -23.36
CA ALA A 689 24.92 -19.73 -24.00
C ALA A 689 24.60 -18.24 -24.09
N GLU A 690 25.57 -17.38 -23.74
CA GLU A 690 25.58 -15.97 -24.14
C GLU A 690 25.25 -15.95 -25.63
N THR A 691 24.02 -15.60 -25.96
CA THR A 691 23.64 -15.41 -27.36
C THR A 691 24.18 -14.03 -27.66
N GLU A 692 25.34 -13.99 -28.31
CA GLU A 692 25.79 -12.78 -28.99
C GLU A 692 24.57 -12.18 -29.71
N LEU A 693 24.24 -10.93 -29.40
CA LEU A 693 23.13 -10.24 -30.04
C LEU A 693 23.34 -10.32 -31.55
N THR A 694 22.34 -10.82 -32.27
CA THR A 694 22.38 -10.83 -33.74
C THR A 694 22.54 -9.40 -34.25
N ALA A 695 23.03 -9.23 -35.49
CA ALA A 695 23.19 -7.88 -36.09
C ALA A 695 21.90 -7.04 -36.03
N ALA A 696 20.74 -7.67 -36.22
CA ALA A 696 19.44 -7.02 -36.07
C ALA A 696 19.17 -6.61 -34.61
N GLN A 697 19.43 -7.49 -33.63
CA GLN A 697 19.27 -7.18 -32.21
C GLN A 697 20.23 -6.08 -31.73
N LEU A 698 21.48 -6.06 -32.21
CA LEU A 698 22.43 -4.98 -31.95
C LEU A 698 21.94 -3.63 -32.47
N ARG A 699 21.32 -3.61 -33.66
CA ARG A 699 20.73 -2.40 -34.24
C ARG A 699 19.59 -1.88 -33.37
N VAL A 700 18.67 -2.74 -32.95
CA VAL A 700 17.54 -2.33 -32.09
C VAL A 700 18.02 -1.90 -30.70
N ALA A 701 18.91 -2.66 -30.07
CA ALA A 701 19.50 -2.32 -28.78
C ALA A 701 20.29 -1.01 -28.81
N GLY A 702 21.00 -0.73 -29.92
CA GLY A 702 21.69 0.53 -30.14
C GLY A 702 20.73 1.73 -30.25
N VAL A 703 19.63 1.57 -30.99
CA VAL A 703 18.59 2.61 -31.09
C VAL A 703 17.92 2.84 -29.73
N TRP A 704 17.57 1.78 -28.98
CA TRP A 704 17.06 1.95 -27.61
C TRP A 704 18.04 2.67 -26.72
N SER A 705 19.32 2.29 -26.75
CA SER A 705 20.33 2.90 -25.89
C SER A 705 20.47 4.40 -26.17
N ALA A 706 20.43 4.79 -27.45
CA ALA A 706 20.49 6.19 -27.87
C ALA A 706 19.22 6.98 -27.50
N VAL A 707 18.05 6.33 -27.54
CA VAL A 707 16.76 6.99 -27.25
C VAL A 707 16.48 7.07 -25.74
N LEU A 708 16.87 6.06 -24.96
CA LEU A 708 16.65 5.97 -23.51
C LEU A 708 17.78 6.63 -22.69
N GLY A 709 18.95 6.86 -23.29
CA GLY A 709 20.07 7.53 -22.64
C GLY A 709 20.89 6.62 -21.70
N HIS A 710 20.66 5.31 -21.71
CA HIS A 710 21.46 4.33 -20.97
C HIS A 710 21.71 3.07 -21.81
N PRO A 711 22.78 2.28 -21.53
CA PRO A 711 23.09 1.11 -22.34
C PRO A 711 22.04 0.00 -22.23
N VAL A 712 21.69 -0.62 -23.37
CA VAL A 712 20.81 -1.78 -23.49
C VAL A 712 21.58 -2.91 -24.16
N HIS A 713 21.71 -4.04 -23.45
CA HIS A 713 22.55 -5.17 -23.89
C HIS A 713 21.82 -6.51 -23.91
N GLN A 714 20.55 -6.55 -23.51
CA GLN A 714 19.80 -7.79 -23.37
C GLN A 714 18.80 -7.96 -24.52
N PRO A 715 18.71 -9.15 -25.14
CA PRO A 715 17.73 -9.41 -26.19
C PRO A 715 16.28 -9.36 -25.67
N ASP A 716 16.04 -9.55 -24.37
CA ASP A 716 14.70 -9.46 -23.78
C ASP A 716 14.42 -8.13 -23.08
N ALA A 717 15.28 -7.12 -23.27
CA ALA A 717 15.02 -5.77 -22.79
C ALA A 717 13.73 -5.23 -23.40
N ASP A 718 12.74 -4.94 -22.55
CA ASP A 718 11.46 -4.36 -22.91
C ASP A 718 11.53 -2.83 -22.85
N LEU A 719 11.09 -2.16 -23.93
CA LEU A 719 11.10 -0.70 -24.04
C LEU A 719 10.41 -0.02 -22.86
N PHE A 720 9.20 -0.45 -22.53
CA PHE A 720 8.33 0.24 -21.58
C PHE A 720 8.76 -0.04 -20.14
N ALA A 721 9.29 -1.24 -19.88
CA ALA A 721 9.92 -1.55 -18.60
C ALA A 721 11.19 -0.71 -18.33
N LEU A 722 11.88 -0.28 -19.39
CA LEU A 722 13.06 0.59 -19.32
C LEU A 722 12.71 2.09 -19.33
N GLY A 723 11.49 2.46 -18.96
CA GLY A 723 11.06 3.86 -18.93
C GLY A 723 10.66 4.42 -20.30
N GLY A 724 10.47 3.55 -21.29
CA GLY A 724 9.93 3.91 -22.58
C GLY A 724 8.46 4.35 -22.50
N HIS A 725 8.05 5.24 -23.39
CA HIS A 725 6.70 5.77 -23.55
C HIS A 725 6.40 6.03 -25.03
N SER A 726 5.23 6.58 -25.37
CA SER A 726 4.79 6.77 -26.77
C SER A 726 5.83 7.47 -27.63
N LEU A 727 6.44 8.52 -27.08
CA LEU A 727 7.47 9.28 -27.77
C LEU A 727 8.78 8.50 -27.97
N THR A 728 9.28 7.71 -27.02
CA THR A 728 10.47 6.89 -27.25
C THR A 728 10.16 5.74 -28.21
N ALA A 729 9.00 5.10 -28.09
CA ALA A 729 8.54 4.05 -29.02
C ALA A 729 8.45 4.55 -30.46
N ALA A 730 7.95 5.76 -30.65
CA ALA A 730 7.83 6.35 -31.97
C ALA A 730 9.17 6.81 -32.56
N ARG A 731 10.05 7.36 -31.72
CA ARG A 731 11.42 7.68 -32.13
C ARG A 731 12.15 6.42 -32.56
N ILE A 732 12.01 5.32 -31.81
CA ILE A 732 12.55 4.01 -32.16
C ILE A 732 11.95 3.48 -33.46
N ALA A 733 10.62 3.59 -33.62
CA ALA A 733 9.94 3.17 -34.84
C ALA A 733 10.48 3.89 -36.08
N LYS A 734 10.69 5.20 -35.97
CA LYS A 734 11.27 6.05 -37.01
C LYS A 734 12.72 5.67 -37.33
N GLU A 735 13.57 5.57 -36.32
CA GLU A 735 14.99 5.21 -36.47
C GLU A 735 15.17 3.80 -37.08
N LEU A 736 14.23 2.89 -36.81
CA LEU A 736 14.25 1.53 -37.34
C LEU A 736 13.45 1.35 -38.65
N GLY A 737 12.69 2.37 -39.07
CA GLY A 737 11.86 2.32 -40.27
C GLY A 737 10.66 1.37 -40.19
N VAL A 738 10.07 1.22 -39.00
CA VAL A 738 8.90 0.37 -38.74
C VAL A 738 7.69 1.21 -38.32
N ALA A 739 6.49 0.65 -38.42
CA ALA A 739 5.30 1.29 -37.86
C ALA A 739 5.43 1.36 -36.33
N VAL A 740 4.90 2.44 -35.73
CA VAL A 740 4.88 2.61 -34.28
C VAL A 740 4.15 1.45 -33.60
N SER A 741 3.02 1.02 -34.18
CA SER A 741 2.27 -0.16 -33.76
C SER A 741 3.09 -1.45 -33.75
N THR A 742 4.11 -1.57 -34.60
CA THR A 742 5.06 -2.71 -34.58
C THR A 742 5.96 -2.68 -33.36
N VAL A 743 6.45 -1.52 -32.93
CA VAL A 743 7.23 -1.37 -31.69
C VAL A 743 6.37 -1.72 -30.48
N PHE A 744 5.09 -1.34 -30.49
CA PHE A 744 4.14 -1.69 -29.44
C PHE A 744 3.79 -3.19 -29.41
N ALA A 745 3.52 -3.78 -30.56
CA ALA A 745 3.22 -5.21 -30.65
C ALA A 745 4.43 -6.09 -30.31
N ARG A 746 5.64 -5.53 -30.41
CA ARG A 746 6.91 -6.24 -30.22
C ARG A 746 7.90 -5.39 -29.40
N PRO A 747 7.62 -5.17 -28.10
CA PRO A 747 8.31 -4.17 -27.30
C PRO A 747 9.72 -4.58 -26.83
N THR A 748 10.19 -5.79 -27.17
CA THR A 748 11.51 -6.29 -26.75
C THR A 748 12.51 -6.33 -27.89
N VAL A 749 13.82 -6.26 -27.57
CA VAL A 749 14.91 -6.34 -28.56
C VAL A 749 14.81 -7.54 -29.47
N ARG A 750 14.47 -8.70 -28.92
CA ARG A 750 14.32 -9.93 -29.66
C ARG A 750 13.13 -9.84 -30.60
N ARG A 751 11.96 -9.47 -30.09
CA ARG A 751 10.72 -9.48 -30.88
C ARG A 751 10.73 -8.42 -31.97
N LEU A 752 11.25 -7.22 -31.69
CA LEU A 752 11.31 -6.15 -32.69
C LEU A 752 12.34 -6.46 -33.78
N ALA A 753 13.46 -7.10 -33.42
CA ALA A 753 14.45 -7.53 -34.40
C ALA A 753 13.94 -8.57 -35.40
N GLU A 754 12.98 -9.43 -35.01
CA GLU A 754 12.38 -10.46 -35.88
C GLU A 754 11.59 -9.91 -37.08
N VAL A 755 11.17 -8.64 -37.03
CA VAL A 755 10.37 -7.99 -38.10
C VAL A 755 11.15 -6.95 -38.88
N LEU A 756 12.41 -6.74 -38.55
CA LEU A 756 13.27 -5.87 -39.34
C LEU A 756 13.72 -6.62 -40.59
N PRO A 757 13.60 -6.01 -41.78
CA PRO A 757 14.17 -6.59 -42.99
C PRO A 757 15.69 -6.69 -42.85
N ASP A 758 16.25 -7.85 -43.22
CA ASP A 758 17.70 -8.05 -43.34
C ASP A 758 18.25 -7.03 -44.34
N GLY A 759 19.02 -6.06 -43.86
CA GLY A 759 19.66 -5.03 -44.69
C GLY A 759 18.94 -3.67 -44.81
N GLY A 760 18.09 -3.29 -43.84
CA GLY A 760 17.59 -1.92 -43.72
C GLY A 760 18.72 -0.87 -43.58
N PRO A 761 18.45 0.44 -43.83
CA PRO A 761 19.49 1.47 -43.92
C PRO A 761 20.41 1.44 -42.69
N GLU A 762 21.72 1.52 -42.93
CA GLU A 762 22.72 1.73 -41.87
C GLU A 762 22.26 2.87 -40.95
N PRO A 763 22.56 2.81 -39.64
CA PRO A 763 22.30 3.91 -38.73
C PRO A 763 22.89 5.16 -39.36
N THR A 764 22.04 6.11 -39.76
CA THR A 764 22.53 7.44 -40.09
C THR A 764 23.32 7.91 -38.88
N ALA A 765 24.56 8.32 -39.13
CA ALA A 765 25.45 8.89 -38.12
C ALA A 765 24.68 9.79 -37.15
N PRO A 766 25.09 9.87 -35.87
CA PRO A 766 24.45 10.73 -34.88
C PRO A 766 24.16 12.09 -35.50
N PRO A 767 22.97 12.69 -35.25
CA PRO A 767 22.60 13.96 -35.85
C PRO A 767 23.78 14.91 -35.72
N GLY A 768 24.15 15.51 -36.85
CA GLY A 768 25.36 16.32 -37.01
C GLY A 768 25.52 17.38 -35.92
N PRO A 769 26.71 18.01 -35.84
CA PRO A 769 27.05 18.93 -34.76
C PRO A 769 25.90 19.91 -34.51
N ALA A 770 25.58 20.09 -33.23
CA ALA A 770 24.60 21.06 -32.77
C ALA A 770 24.76 22.37 -33.56
N PRO A 771 23.65 23.04 -33.96
CA PRO A 771 23.75 24.33 -34.62
C PRO A 771 24.72 25.20 -33.81
N ALA A 772 25.64 25.88 -34.52
CA ALA A 772 26.70 26.66 -33.90
C ALA A 772 26.14 27.48 -32.74
N SER A 773 26.59 27.17 -31.52
CA SER A 773 26.09 27.77 -30.28
C SER A 773 26.07 29.28 -30.43
N VAL A 774 24.87 29.88 -30.37
CA VAL A 774 24.74 31.34 -30.33
C VAL A 774 25.05 31.74 -28.90
N SER A 775 26.35 31.85 -28.58
CA SER A 775 26.79 32.30 -27.26
C SER A 775 26.56 33.79 -27.15
N VAL A 776 25.71 34.19 -26.21
CA VAL A 776 25.46 35.58 -25.85
C VAL A 776 26.37 35.92 -24.66
N PRO A 777 27.34 36.85 -24.81
CA PRO A 777 28.28 37.17 -23.73
C PRO A 777 27.60 37.53 -22.40
N ALA A 778 28.19 37.07 -21.29
CA ALA A 778 27.75 37.44 -19.95
C ALA A 778 28.16 38.88 -19.60
N GLY A 779 27.21 39.68 -19.12
CA GLY A 779 27.42 41.06 -18.67
C GLY A 779 26.88 42.11 -19.66
N GLU A 780 25.89 42.89 -19.21
CA GLU A 780 25.25 44.04 -19.89
C GLU A 780 24.56 43.74 -21.23
N GLY A 781 23.44 43.01 -21.16
CA GLY A 781 22.53 42.87 -22.29
C GLY A 781 21.10 42.59 -21.85
N VAL A 782 20.14 43.25 -22.48
CA VAL A 782 18.72 42.86 -22.45
C VAL A 782 18.55 41.83 -23.55
N PHE A 783 18.17 40.60 -23.22
CA PHE A 783 17.86 39.56 -24.21
C PHE A 783 16.35 39.39 -24.38
N PRO A 784 15.85 39.01 -25.57
CA PRO A 784 14.42 38.95 -25.81
C PRO A 784 13.74 37.86 -24.97
N LEU A 785 12.50 38.10 -24.57
CA LEU A 785 11.63 37.04 -24.05
C LEU A 785 11.40 35.98 -25.14
N SER A 786 11.40 34.70 -24.75
CA SER A 786 10.94 33.60 -25.61
C SER A 786 9.48 33.82 -26.03
N ARG A 787 9.02 33.15 -27.09
CA ARG A 787 7.63 33.36 -27.57
C ARG A 787 6.60 33.02 -26.49
N ALA A 788 6.85 31.95 -25.75
CA ALA A 788 6.00 31.51 -24.66
C ALA A 788 6.07 32.48 -23.45
N GLN A 789 7.25 33.00 -23.10
CA GLN A 789 7.41 34.02 -22.05
C GLN A 789 6.67 35.33 -22.39
N ARG A 790 6.62 35.74 -23.68
CA ARG A 790 5.88 36.95 -24.10
C ARG A 790 4.39 36.83 -23.81
N ARG A 791 3.76 35.68 -24.09
CA ARG A 791 2.34 35.47 -23.77
C ARG A 791 2.12 35.56 -22.27
N VAL A 792 2.93 34.87 -21.48
CA VAL A 792 2.85 34.89 -20.01
C VAL A 792 2.96 36.33 -19.50
N TRP A 793 3.97 37.09 -19.92
CA TRP A 793 4.15 38.50 -19.55
C TRP A 793 2.95 39.39 -19.93
N LEU A 794 2.49 39.34 -21.18
CA LEU A 794 1.34 40.12 -21.66
C LEU A 794 0.07 39.78 -20.88
N THR A 795 -0.09 38.50 -20.53
CA THR A 795 -1.25 38.00 -19.81
C THR A 795 -1.22 38.43 -18.34
N SER A 796 -0.07 38.34 -17.67
CA SER A 796 0.13 38.86 -16.30
C SER A 796 -0.16 40.35 -16.20
N ARG A 797 0.25 41.17 -17.19
CA ARG A 797 -0.05 42.63 -17.21
C ARG A 797 -1.53 42.95 -17.37
N ARG A 798 -2.30 42.13 -18.08
CA ARG A 798 -3.73 42.40 -18.37
C ARG A 798 -4.65 42.04 -17.21
N THR A 799 -4.32 41.00 -16.45
CA THR A 799 -5.24 40.46 -15.44
C THR A 799 -4.81 40.68 -14.00
N HIS A 800 -3.60 41.20 -13.74
CA HIS A 800 -3.04 41.33 -12.38
C HIS A 800 -3.18 40.04 -11.57
N ALA A 801 -3.10 38.88 -12.21
CA ALA A 801 -3.62 37.63 -11.65
C ALA A 801 -2.51 36.66 -11.25
N ASP A 802 -2.69 36.07 -10.07
CA ASP A 802 -1.87 35.04 -9.41
C ASP A 802 -1.81 33.69 -10.17
N ARG A 803 -2.34 33.62 -11.40
CA ARG A 803 -2.50 32.39 -12.18
C ARG A 803 -1.20 31.79 -12.74
N PHE A 804 -0.11 32.56 -12.79
CA PHE A 804 1.19 32.07 -13.26
C PHE A 804 2.16 31.83 -12.11
N ILE A 805 1.66 31.60 -10.90
CA ILE A 805 2.49 31.22 -9.75
C ILE A 805 2.48 29.71 -9.60
N ILE A 806 3.65 29.09 -9.71
CA ILE A 806 3.86 27.71 -9.36
C ILE A 806 4.34 27.69 -7.92
N ALA A 807 3.73 26.85 -7.07
CA ALA A 807 4.21 26.64 -5.73
C ALA A 807 4.26 25.14 -5.40
N ASP A 808 5.42 24.70 -4.95
CA ASP A 808 5.70 23.30 -4.60
C ASP A 808 5.90 23.17 -3.09
N LEU A 809 5.39 22.09 -2.49
CA LEU A 809 5.66 21.70 -1.11
C LEU A 809 6.67 20.55 -1.11
N VAL A 810 7.75 20.67 -0.35
CA VAL A 810 8.84 19.70 -0.31
C VAL A 810 9.06 19.22 1.12
N ARG A 811 8.98 17.92 1.35
CA ARG A 811 9.44 17.27 2.57
C ARG A 811 10.93 16.98 2.47
N THR A 812 11.69 17.38 3.47
CA THR A 812 13.17 17.28 3.41
C THR A 812 13.72 16.07 4.16
N GLY A 813 12.88 15.35 4.92
CA GLY A 813 13.29 14.14 5.67
C GLY A 813 14.33 14.37 6.78
N ARG A 814 14.79 15.62 6.97
CA ARG A 814 15.81 16.02 7.95
C ARG A 814 15.56 17.44 8.45
N SER A 815 16.16 17.80 9.58
CA SER A 815 16.16 19.19 10.04
C SER A 815 17.21 19.98 9.26
N LEU A 816 16.82 21.12 8.70
CA LEU A 816 17.71 22.02 7.97
C LEU A 816 18.10 23.21 8.83
N SER A 817 19.38 23.56 8.77
CA SER A 817 19.91 24.81 9.31
C SER A 817 19.51 25.97 8.39
N PRO A 818 18.80 27.00 8.90
CA PRO A 818 18.46 28.17 8.10
C PRO A 818 19.67 28.89 7.50
N ASP A 819 20.80 28.93 8.21
CA ASP A 819 22.02 29.62 7.75
C ASP A 819 22.75 28.82 6.65
N THR A 820 22.79 27.50 6.79
CA THR A 820 23.31 26.59 5.76
C THR A 820 22.43 26.69 4.51
N LEU A 821 21.11 26.68 4.68
CA LEU A 821 20.14 26.80 3.59
C LEU A 821 20.25 28.15 2.87
N ARG A 822 20.44 29.25 3.61
CA ARG A 822 20.68 30.58 3.04
C ARG A 822 21.95 30.62 2.18
N THR A 823 23.01 29.98 2.65
CA THR A 823 24.29 29.88 1.93
C THR A 823 24.17 29.02 0.67
N ALA A 824 23.48 27.88 0.78
CA ALA A 824 23.20 26.99 -0.34
C ALA A 824 22.36 27.69 -1.41
N LEU A 825 21.26 28.33 -1.02
CA LEU A 825 20.38 29.08 -1.92
C LEU A 825 21.13 30.22 -2.63
N ALA A 826 22.06 30.91 -1.95
CA ALA A 826 22.88 31.94 -2.57
C ALA A 826 23.78 31.38 -3.69
N ALA A 827 24.35 30.19 -3.50
CA ALA A 827 25.15 29.53 -4.52
C ALA A 827 24.31 29.07 -5.73
N VAL A 828 23.08 28.59 -5.48
CA VAL A 828 22.14 28.23 -6.57
C VAL A 828 21.71 29.45 -7.36
N VAL A 829 21.39 30.56 -6.69
CA VAL A 829 21.05 31.84 -7.34
C VAL A 829 22.22 32.40 -8.17
N GLU A 830 23.46 32.22 -7.73
CA GLU A 830 24.65 32.57 -8.52
C GLU A 830 24.74 31.70 -9.78
N ARG A 831 24.51 30.39 -9.64
CA ARG A 831 24.62 29.39 -10.70
C ARG A 831 23.52 29.47 -11.77
N GLN A 832 22.28 29.76 -11.38
CA GLN A 832 21.09 29.76 -12.23
C GLN A 832 20.64 31.20 -12.52
N GLU A 833 20.93 31.72 -13.72
CA GLU A 833 20.79 33.14 -14.01
C GLU A 833 19.35 33.68 -13.94
N LEU A 834 18.34 32.86 -14.29
CA LEU A 834 16.95 33.31 -14.30
C LEU A 834 16.38 33.59 -12.91
N LEU A 835 16.98 33.03 -11.85
CA LEU A 835 16.64 33.40 -10.48
C LEU A 835 17.02 34.85 -10.15
N ARG A 836 17.87 35.48 -10.97
CA ARG A 836 18.28 36.89 -10.89
C ARG A 836 17.70 37.74 -12.02
N ALA A 837 16.77 37.20 -12.81
CA ALA A 837 16.20 37.91 -13.95
C ALA A 837 15.01 38.78 -13.57
N GLN A 838 14.88 39.90 -14.27
CA GLN A 838 13.69 40.77 -14.26
C GLN A 838 13.34 41.20 -15.67
N VAL A 839 12.08 41.55 -15.88
CA VAL A 839 11.57 42.03 -17.15
C VAL A 839 11.85 43.52 -17.31
N LEU A 840 12.37 43.91 -18.47
CA LEU A 840 12.49 45.30 -18.87
C LEU A 840 11.52 45.60 -20.02
N PRO A 841 10.40 46.30 -19.75
CA PRO A 841 9.48 46.72 -20.79
C PRO A 841 10.11 47.71 -21.78
N SER A 842 9.82 47.54 -23.06
CA SER A 842 10.20 48.46 -24.13
C SER A 842 9.01 48.64 -25.08
N GLY A 843 8.13 49.59 -24.76
CA GLY A 843 6.89 49.85 -25.51
C GLY A 843 5.94 48.65 -25.53
N ALA A 844 5.66 48.12 -26.72
CA ALA A 844 4.83 46.93 -26.92
C ALA A 844 5.59 45.60 -26.77
N THR A 845 6.89 45.65 -26.49
CA THR A 845 7.78 44.50 -26.33
C THR A 845 8.41 44.49 -24.93
N ALA A 846 9.11 43.41 -24.59
CA ALA A 846 9.91 43.32 -23.37
C ALA A 846 11.07 42.35 -23.55
N GLY A 847 12.14 42.57 -22.78
CA GLY A 847 13.26 41.65 -22.67
C GLY A 847 13.55 41.30 -21.22
N LEU A 848 14.45 40.35 -21.00
CA LEU A 848 14.98 39.99 -19.69
C LEU A 848 16.34 40.61 -19.49
N THR A 849 16.60 41.03 -18.27
CA THR A 849 17.95 41.40 -17.80
C THR A 849 18.26 40.63 -16.53
N VAL A 850 19.50 40.16 -16.40
CA VAL A 850 19.98 39.39 -15.25
C VAL A 850 20.83 40.31 -14.39
N LEU A 851 20.46 40.43 -13.12
CA LEU A 851 21.24 41.22 -12.16
C LEU A 851 22.50 40.47 -11.72
N ASP A 852 23.60 41.19 -11.49
CA ASP A 852 24.82 40.58 -10.92
C ASP A 852 24.56 39.93 -9.57
N ARG A 853 23.74 40.58 -8.72
CA ARG A 853 23.32 40.11 -7.40
C ARG A 853 21.89 40.56 -7.10
N LEU A 854 21.17 39.77 -6.32
CA LEU A 854 19.82 40.13 -5.87
C LEU A 854 19.86 41.30 -4.87
N PRO A 855 19.00 42.32 -5.05
CA PRO A 855 18.80 43.36 -4.04
C PRO A 855 18.25 42.74 -2.75
N GLY A 856 18.95 42.94 -1.61
CA GLY A 856 18.50 42.42 -0.32
C GLY A 856 18.88 40.97 0.01
N GLY A 857 19.63 40.27 -0.87
CA GLY A 857 20.06 38.88 -0.66
C GLY A 857 19.05 37.84 -1.15
N VAL A 858 19.19 36.59 -0.73
CA VAL A 858 18.29 35.50 -1.15
C VAL A 858 16.96 35.51 -0.38
N PRO A 859 15.81 35.30 -1.07
CA PRO A 859 14.49 35.34 -0.47
C PRO A 859 14.18 34.03 0.28
N LEU A 860 14.78 33.86 1.46
CA LEU A 860 14.51 32.75 2.39
C LEU A 860 13.77 33.26 3.63
N ARG A 861 12.49 32.86 3.75
CA ARG A 861 11.68 33.02 4.95
C ARG A 861 11.81 31.78 5.83
N VAL A 862 11.83 31.97 7.14
CA VAL A 862 11.79 30.87 8.10
C VAL A 862 10.55 31.08 8.96
N THR A 863 9.71 30.05 9.03
CA THR A 863 8.51 30.04 9.86
C THR A 863 8.56 28.83 10.77
N GLU A 864 8.30 29.03 12.05
CA GLU A 864 8.09 27.94 12.99
C GLU A 864 6.58 27.70 13.10
N LEU A 865 6.15 26.47 12.85
CA LEU A 865 4.77 26.10 13.12
C LEU A 865 4.66 25.50 14.52
N PRO A 866 3.68 25.93 15.34
CA PRO A 866 3.56 25.49 16.72
C PRO A 866 3.01 24.05 16.88
N GLU A 867 2.64 23.35 15.80
CA GLU A 867 1.96 22.05 15.84
C GLU A 867 2.73 20.93 15.13
N ALA A 868 2.54 19.71 15.63
CA ALA A 868 3.26 18.52 15.23
C ALA A 868 2.73 17.82 13.95
N ASP A 869 1.85 18.47 13.19
CA ASP A 869 1.16 17.89 12.04
C ASP A 869 1.75 18.39 10.70
N PRO A 870 2.49 17.54 9.96
CA PRO A 870 3.07 17.88 8.66
C PRO A 870 2.04 18.13 7.56
N ASP A 871 0.77 17.76 7.78
CA ASP A 871 -0.38 17.97 6.88
C ASP A 871 -1.45 18.88 7.50
N GLY A 872 -1.07 19.62 8.55
CA GLY A 872 -1.98 20.47 9.29
C GLY A 872 -2.45 21.72 8.52
N PRO A 873 -3.49 22.41 9.02
CA PRO A 873 -4.02 23.64 8.41
C PRO A 873 -2.97 24.74 8.22
N ALA A 874 -1.93 24.75 9.05
CA ALA A 874 -0.86 25.73 8.98
C ALA A 874 0.12 25.48 7.82
N VAL A 875 0.35 24.22 7.43
CA VAL A 875 1.12 23.86 6.22
C VAL A 875 0.32 24.21 4.97
N ARG A 876 -1.00 23.89 4.96
CA ARG A 876 -1.91 24.33 3.88
C ARG A 876 -1.97 25.85 3.74
N GLU A 877 -2.03 26.58 4.84
CA GLU A 877 -1.98 28.05 4.84
C GLU A 877 -0.62 28.58 4.35
N ALA A 878 0.49 27.93 4.69
CA ALA A 878 1.81 28.30 4.18
C ALA A 878 1.88 28.12 2.66
N LEU A 879 1.32 27.03 2.14
CA LEU A 879 1.20 26.76 0.71
C LEU A 879 0.27 27.74 0.00
N ARG A 880 -0.88 28.05 0.59
CA ARG A 880 -1.80 29.09 0.11
C ARG A 880 -1.11 30.45 0.02
N ARG A 881 -0.28 30.79 1.02
CA ARG A 881 0.53 32.02 0.99
C ARG A 881 1.57 31.98 -0.11
N ALA A 882 2.27 30.86 -0.30
CA ALA A 882 3.25 30.71 -1.37
C ALA A 882 2.62 30.88 -2.77
N ARG A 883 1.37 30.45 -2.95
CA ARG A 883 0.59 30.63 -4.20
C ARG A 883 -0.01 32.03 -4.36
N ALA A 884 -0.36 32.68 -3.25
CA ALA A 884 -0.88 34.05 -3.25
C ALA A 884 0.22 35.12 -3.36
N VAL A 885 1.49 34.74 -3.54
CA VAL A 885 2.57 35.71 -3.74
C VAL A 885 2.42 36.35 -5.12
N THR A 886 2.27 37.66 -5.13
CA THR A 886 2.37 38.46 -6.35
C THR A 886 3.82 38.90 -6.58
N PHE A 887 4.34 38.69 -7.78
CA PHE A 887 5.64 39.23 -8.19
C PHE A 887 5.47 40.44 -9.11
N ASP A 888 6.22 41.51 -8.85
CA ASP A 888 6.44 42.58 -9.83
C ASP A 888 7.46 42.08 -10.85
N LEU A 889 7.01 41.77 -12.06
CA LEU A 889 7.86 41.22 -13.12
C LEU A 889 9.04 42.13 -13.47
N GLU A 890 8.98 43.42 -13.15
CA GLU A 890 10.04 44.38 -13.43
C GLU A 890 11.11 44.44 -12.31
N ARG A 891 10.96 43.66 -11.24
CA ARG A 891 11.85 43.65 -10.07
C ARG A 891 12.18 42.22 -9.62
N ALA A 892 13.44 41.83 -9.71
CA ALA A 892 13.91 40.56 -9.16
C ALA A 892 13.97 40.60 -7.60
N PRO A 893 13.83 39.44 -6.90
CA PRO A 893 13.61 38.09 -7.43
C PRO A 893 12.14 37.79 -7.77
N LEU A 894 11.92 36.88 -8.73
CA LEU A 894 10.59 36.38 -9.12
C LEU A 894 10.27 35.00 -8.50
N PHE A 895 10.87 34.71 -7.35
CA PHE A 895 10.67 33.49 -6.56
C PHE A 895 10.84 33.77 -5.06
N GLU A 896 10.30 32.89 -4.22
CA GLU A 896 10.47 32.88 -2.77
C GLU A 896 10.61 31.43 -2.28
N VAL A 897 11.44 31.24 -1.25
CA VAL A 897 11.57 29.97 -0.53
C VAL A 897 11.17 30.18 0.94
N CYS A 898 10.30 29.33 1.47
CA CYS A 898 9.97 29.32 2.90
C CYS A 898 10.40 27.99 3.52
N LEU A 899 11.29 28.05 4.51
CA LEU A 899 11.59 26.93 5.40
C LEU A 899 10.58 26.93 6.53
N ILE A 900 9.87 25.82 6.67
CA ILE A 900 8.91 25.59 7.74
C ILE A 900 9.55 24.57 8.68
N LYS A 901 9.89 25.01 9.90
CA LYS A 901 10.46 24.11 10.91
C LYS A 901 9.40 23.13 11.37
N GLY A 902 9.65 21.84 11.14
CA GLY A 902 8.72 20.75 11.37
C GLY A 902 9.11 19.83 12.55
N PRO A 903 8.25 18.87 12.94
CA PRO A 903 8.46 17.93 14.05
C PRO A 903 9.25 16.69 13.59
N ALA A 904 9.36 15.67 14.46
CA ALA A 904 10.13 14.43 14.22
C ALA A 904 9.76 13.75 12.88
N GLY A 905 10.55 14.04 11.84
CA GLY A 905 10.28 13.67 10.44
C GLY A 905 11.01 14.60 9.45
N GLY A 906 11.37 15.81 9.88
CA GLY A 906 12.16 16.77 9.11
C GLY A 906 11.44 18.09 8.84
N ASP A 907 12.16 19.09 8.34
CA ASP A 907 11.58 20.37 7.96
C ASP A 907 10.85 20.28 6.62
N LEU A 908 9.94 21.23 6.37
CA LEU A 908 9.26 21.39 5.07
C LEU A 908 9.80 22.63 4.35
N LEU A 909 9.79 22.61 3.02
CA LEU A 909 10.15 23.74 2.18
C LEU A 909 8.98 24.06 1.25
N THR A 910 8.59 25.33 1.13
CA THR A 910 7.76 25.76 0.01
C THR A 910 8.59 26.57 -0.97
N VAL A 911 8.49 26.25 -2.26
CA VAL A 911 9.12 27.02 -3.34
C VAL A 911 8.02 27.65 -4.17
N GLY A 912 7.88 28.97 -4.11
CA GLY A 912 6.93 29.72 -4.95
C GLY A 912 7.66 30.52 -6.01
N ALA A 913 7.32 30.36 -7.29
CA ALA A 913 7.98 31.07 -8.39
C ALA A 913 7.00 31.47 -9.50
N HIS A 914 7.29 32.58 -10.17
CA HIS A 914 6.52 32.95 -11.35
C HIS A 914 6.93 32.08 -12.55
N HIS A 915 5.94 31.55 -13.30
CA HIS A 915 6.10 30.67 -14.45
C HIS A 915 6.92 31.30 -15.61
N LEU A 916 7.30 32.57 -15.49
CA LEU A 916 8.17 33.26 -16.45
C LEU A 916 9.62 32.76 -16.35
N ILE A 917 10.05 32.33 -15.16
CA ILE A 917 11.42 31.90 -14.86
C ILE A 917 11.52 30.44 -14.41
N TYR A 918 10.39 29.72 -14.38
CA TYR A 918 10.26 28.42 -13.73
C TYR A 918 9.19 27.59 -14.46
N ASP A 919 9.38 26.28 -14.58
CA ASP A 919 8.41 25.32 -15.13
C ASP A 919 8.43 24.00 -14.35
N GLY A 920 7.52 23.06 -14.67
CA GLY A 920 7.43 21.79 -13.93
C GLY A 920 8.72 20.95 -13.95
N ALA A 921 9.52 21.03 -15.03
CA ALA A 921 10.80 20.33 -15.08
C ALA A 921 11.89 21.03 -14.24
N SER A 922 11.79 22.35 -14.06
CA SER A 922 12.73 23.15 -13.26
C SER A 922 12.71 22.82 -11.78
N VAL A 923 11.62 22.22 -11.27
CA VAL A 923 11.49 21.81 -9.86
C VAL A 923 12.62 20.86 -9.45
N ASN A 924 12.84 19.80 -10.24
CA ASN A 924 13.90 18.82 -9.99
C ASN A 924 15.28 19.47 -10.01
N VAL A 925 15.56 20.27 -11.06
CA VAL A 925 16.86 20.94 -11.24
C VAL A 925 17.16 21.86 -10.05
N LEU A 926 16.16 22.64 -9.62
CA LEU A 926 16.30 23.57 -8.50
C LEU A 926 16.57 22.83 -7.18
N LEU A 927 15.79 21.79 -6.87
CA LEU A 927 15.92 21.04 -5.62
C LEU A 927 17.22 20.22 -5.58
N ASP A 928 17.63 19.61 -6.69
CA ASP A 928 18.91 18.91 -6.79
C ASP A 928 20.09 19.87 -6.58
N ASP A 929 20.10 21.02 -7.24
CA ASP A 929 21.16 22.02 -7.05
C ASP A 929 21.15 22.57 -5.61
N LEU A 930 19.97 22.78 -5.01
CA LEU A 930 19.83 23.28 -3.64
C LEU A 930 20.34 22.31 -2.58
N PHE A 931 19.94 21.04 -2.64
CA PHE A 931 20.37 20.05 -1.65
C PHE A 931 21.81 19.61 -1.85
N ALA A 932 22.31 19.55 -3.09
CA ALA A 932 23.74 19.35 -3.35
C ALA A 932 24.59 20.50 -2.79
N ALA A 933 24.13 21.74 -2.95
CA ALA A 933 24.77 22.91 -2.36
C ALA A 933 24.71 22.88 -0.82
N TYR A 934 23.56 22.52 -0.25
CA TYR A 934 23.38 22.39 1.20
C TYR A 934 24.36 21.38 1.81
N ASP A 935 24.46 20.19 1.24
CA ASP A 935 25.38 19.14 1.70
C ASP A 935 26.85 19.54 1.56
N ALA A 936 27.19 20.36 0.57
CA ALA A 936 28.54 20.87 0.38
C ALA A 936 28.90 21.91 1.45
N VAL A 937 27.96 22.78 1.86
CA VAL A 937 28.17 23.71 2.97
C VAL A 937 28.38 22.97 4.28
N GLU A 938 27.56 21.95 4.57
CA GLU A 938 27.71 21.17 5.82
C GLU A 938 29.07 20.46 5.90
N ARG A 939 29.56 19.90 4.79
CA ARG A 939 30.81 19.13 4.77
C ARG A 939 32.06 20.00 4.66
N HIS A 940 32.02 21.04 3.85
CA HIS A 940 33.22 21.78 3.41
C HIS A 940 33.15 23.29 3.70
N GLY A 941 32.06 23.79 4.25
CA GLY A 941 31.85 25.21 4.53
C GLY A 941 31.65 26.09 3.29
N SER A 942 31.52 25.50 2.10
CA SER A 942 31.32 26.22 0.83
C SER A 942 30.44 25.42 -0.14
N ALA A 943 29.48 26.10 -0.76
CA ALA A 943 28.60 25.55 -1.80
C ALA A 943 29.06 25.87 -3.24
N ARG A 944 30.22 26.52 -3.43
CA ARG A 944 30.55 27.11 -4.74
C ARG A 944 30.81 26.02 -5.79
N ARG A 945 29.98 26.00 -6.83
CA ARG A 945 30.14 25.17 -8.03
C ARG A 945 30.40 26.06 -9.25
N PRO A 946 31.08 25.56 -10.30
CA PRO A 946 31.25 26.32 -11.55
C PRO A 946 29.90 26.74 -12.12
N VAL A 947 29.78 27.98 -12.59
CA VAL A 947 28.59 28.44 -13.34
C VAL A 947 28.65 27.81 -14.73
N PRO A 948 27.56 27.21 -15.25
CA PRO A 948 27.54 26.68 -16.61
C PRO A 948 27.81 27.79 -17.64
N ASP A 949 28.65 27.49 -18.64
CA ASP A 949 28.95 28.40 -19.75
C ASP A 949 27.71 28.64 -20.64
N TYR A 950 26.81 27.66 -20.70
CA TYR A 950 25.53 27.75 -21.41
C TYR A 950 24.42 28.10 -20.42
N GLN A 951 23.66 29.15 -20.69
CA GLN A 951 22.61 29.67 -19.83
C GLN A 951 21.30 29.88 -20.61
N TYR A 952 20.23 30.27 -19.90
CA TYR A 952 18.91 30.43 -20.52
C TYR A 952 18.91 31.50 -21.63
N ARG A 953 19.71 32.55 -21.51
CA ARG A 953 19.90 33.57 -22.56
C ARG A 953 20.35 32.96 -23.89
N ASP A 954 21.21 31.95 -23.85
CA ASP A 954 21.76 31.29 -25.03
C ASP A 954 20.66 30.44 -25.65
N TRP A 955 19.93 29.67 -24.83
CA TRP A 955 18.76 28.92 -25.27
C TRP A 955 17.69 29.80 -25.92
N ALA A 956 17.38 30.96 -25.33
CA ALA A 956 16.39 31.89 -25.86
C ALA A 956 16.83 32.50 -27.21
N ALA A 957 18.13 32.77 -27.38
CA ALA A 957 18.71 33.21 -28.64
C ALA A 957 18.66 32.11 -29.71
N GLU A 958 18.94 30.86 -29.32
CA GLU A 958 18.83 29.68 -30.19
C GLU A 958 17.39 29.42 -30.63
N GLU A 959 16.39 29.61 -29.76
CA GLU A 959 14.97 29.51 -30.11
C GLU A 959 14.60 30.54 -31.19
N GLU A 960 14.93 31.81 -30.99
CA GLU A 960 14.59 32.87 -31.96
C GLU A 960 15.34 32.66 -33.30
N ALA A 961 16.60 32.20 -33.27
CA ALA A 961 17.32 31.84 -34.49
C ALA A 961 16.67 30.63 -35.20
N TRP A 962 16.24 29.61 -34.45
CA TRP A 962 15.58 28.44 -35.01
C TRP A 962 14.23 28.78 -35.66
N LEU A 963 13.46 29.74 -35.12
CA LEU A 963 12.18 30.19 -35.68
C LEU A 963 12.27 30.74 -37.11
N GLY A 964 13.46 31.18 -37.54
CA GLY A 964 13.77 31.61 -38.91
C GLY A 964 14.33 30.52 -39.82
N SER A 965 14.47 29.28 -39.34
CA SER A 965 15.05 28.16 -40.09
C SER A 965 14.07 27.52 -41.07
N GLN A 966 14.60 26.77 -42.05
CA GLN A 966 13.77 25.93 -42.93
C GLN A 966 13.00 24.86 -42.16
N GLU A 967 13.53 24.38 -41.04
CA GLU A 967 12.85 23.40 -40.21
C GLU A 967 11.61 23.99 -39.54
N ALA A 968 11.69 25.20 -38.99
CA ALA A 968 10.53 25.90 -38.44
C ALA A 968 9.44 26.13 -39.51
N ALA A 969 9.84 26.44 -40.75
CA ALA A 969 8.91 26.57 -41.87
C ALA A 969 8.23 25.22 -42.24
N ARG A 970 8.96 24.10 -42.16
CA ARG A 970 8.38 22.75 -42.37
C ARG A 970 7.35 22.41 -41.29
N GLN A 971 7.68 22.65 -40.02
CA GLN A 971 6.73 22.40 -38.92
C GLN A 971 5.50 23.30 -39.00
N GLU A 972 5.68 24.56 -39.41
CA GLU A 972 4.54 25.46 -39.65
C GLU A 972 3.63 24.96 -40.77
N ALA A 973 4.19 24.48 -41.88
CA ALA A 973 3.39 23.93 -42.98
C ALA A 973 2.57 22.71 -42.54
N PHE A 974 3.19 21.81 -41.76
CA PHE A 974 2.51 20.67 -41.14
C PHE A 974 1.33 21.13 -40.28
N TRP A 975 1.55 22.06 -39.35
CA TRP A 975 0.49 22.51 -38.47
C TRP A 975 -0.61 23.30 -39.19
N ARG A 976 -0.26 24.04 -40.25
CA ARG A 976 -1.23 24.74 -41.10
C ARG A 976 -2.17 23.78 -41.80
N GLU A 977 -1.64 22.67 -42.32
CA GLU A 977 -2.45 21.60 -42.90
C GLU A 977 -3.28 20.92 -41.82
N ARG A 978 -2.67 20.55 -40.68
CA ARG A 978 -3.33 19.77 -39.64
C ARG A 978 -4.45 20.51 -38.92
N LEU A 979 -4.28 21.80 -38.68
CA LEU A 979 -5.27 22.66 -38.02
C LEU A 979 -6.19 23.38 -39.03
N ALA A 980 -6.11 23.05 -40.33
CA ALA A 980 -7.02 23.58 -41.32
C ALA A 980 -8.46 23.17 -41.01
N GLY A 981 -9.36 24.15 -40.92
CA GLY A 981 -10.77 23.90 -40.64
C GLY A 981 -11.09 23.54 -39.18
N VAL A 982 -10.12 23.71 -38.26
CA VAL A 982 -10.31 23.40 -36.84
C VAL A 982 -11.54 24.11 -36.26
N ARG A 983 -12.36 23.35 -35.55
CA ARG A 983 -13.51 23.88 -34.84
C ARG A 983 -13.11 24.34 -33.44
N PRO A 984 -13.83 25.31 -32.86
CA PRO A 984 -13.68 25.65 -31.45
C PRO A 984 -13.99 24.44 -30.59
N ALA A 985 -13.39 24.35 -29.41
CA ALA A 985 -13.74 23.30 -28.46
C ALA A 985 -15.27 23.30 -28.22
N PRO A 986 -15.92 22.13 -28.17
CA PRO A 986 -17.34 22.07 -27.89
C PRO A 986 -17.63 22.60 -26.48
N ASP A 987 -18.84 23.11 -26.24
CA ASP A 987 -19.27 23.40 -24.88
C ASP A 987 -19.62 22.08 -24.19
N LEU A 988 -18.93 21.78 -23.08
CA LEU A 988 -19.09 20.53 -22.31
C LEU A 988 -20.45 20.44 -21.61
N VAL A 989 -21.00 21.61 -21.28
CA VAL A 989 -22.23 21.84 -20.51
C VAL A 989 -22.89 23.12 -21.06
N ASP A 990 -23.98 23.59 -20.44
CA ASP A 990 -24.72 24.76 -20.92
C ASP A 990 -23.80 25.99 -21.13
N ALA A 991 -23.64 26.38 -22.40
CA ALA A 991 -22.80 27.49 -22.83
C ALA A 991 -23.18 28.83 -22.20
N THR A 992 -24.41 28.98 -21.68
CA THR A 992 -24.87 30.19 -21.00
C THR A 992 -24.18 30.44 -19.66
N ARG A 993 -23.57 29.40 -19.05
CA ARG A 993 -22.80 29.52 -17.80
C ARG A 993 -21.44 30.20 -18.00
N ARG A 994 -20.93 30.24 -19.25
CA ARG A 994 -19.60 30.76 -19.55
C ARG A 994 -19.51 32.27 -19.29
N GLY A 995 -18.76 32.63 -18.25
CA GLY A 995 -18.45 34.01 -17.88
C GLY A 995 -17.46 34.70 -18.83
N ARG A 996 -17.30 36.02 -18.65
CA ARG A 996 -16.27 36.81 -19.36
C ARG A 996 -14.84 36.55 -18.82
N ARG A 997 -14.73 35.94 -17.64
CA ARG A 997 -13.48 35.56 -16.96
C ARG A 997 -13.61 34.08 -16.57
N ARG A 998 -12.47 33.39 -16.41
CA ARG A 998 -12.43 32.03 -15.87
C ARG A 998 -12.54 32.06 -14.34
N GLY A 999 -13.20 31.07 -13.77
CA GLY A 999 -13.39 30.89 -12.34
C GLY A 999 -12.19 30.26 -11.62
N LEU A 1000 -12.43 29.74 -10.42
CA LEU A 1000 -11.48 28.87 -9.72
C LEU A 1000 -11.56 27.45 -10.29
N ALA A 1001 -10.44 26.76 -10.28
CA ALA A 1001 -10.33 25.35 -10.62
C ALA A 1001 -10.96 24.50 -9.52
N GLY A 1002 -11.75 23.50 -9.91
CA GLY A 1002 -12.09 22.37 -9.07
C GLY A 1002 -11.31 21.14 -9.49
N LEU A 1003 -11.24 20.13 -8.61
CA LEU A 1003 -10.60 18.85 -8.86
C LEU A 1003 -11.57 17.69 -8.64
N ALA A 1004 -11.70 16.81 -9.62
CA ALA A 1004 -12.34 15.50 -9.48
C ALA A 1004 -11.28 14.42 -9.63
N ARG A 1005 -10.94 13.74 -8.53
CA ARG A 1005 -9.91 12.68 -8.48
C ARG A 1005 -10.55 11.30 -8.51
N ARG A 1006 -9.98 10.40 -9.31
CA ARG A 1006 -10.28 8.96 -9.31
C ARG A 1006 -8.99 8.15 -9.38
N THR A 1007 -9.04 6.94 -8.86
CA THR A 1007 -7.97 5.96 -8.98
C THR A 1007 -8.51 4.63 -9.46
N LEU A 1008 -7.70 3.91 -10.22
CA LEU A 1008 -7.98 2.56 -10.69
C LEU A 1008 -6.68 1.76 -10.70
N PRO A 1009 -6.71 0.42 -10.65
CA PRO A 1009 -5.50 -0.38 -10.74
C PRO A 1009 -4.71 0.00 -12.01
N ALA A 1010 -3.40 0.20 -11.90
CA ALA A 1010 -2.52 0.51 -13.02
C ALA A 1010 -2.55 -0.59 -14.09
N ALA A 1011 -2.85 -1.83 -13.69
CA ALA A 1011 -3.12 -2.94 -14.60
C ALA A 1011 -4.26 -2.66 -15.60
N SER A 1012 -5.18 -1.72 -15.29
CA SER A 1012 -6.32 -1.36 -16.16
C SER A 1012 -5.90 -0.71 -17.48
N VAL A 1013 -4.66 -0.21 -17.57
CA VAL A 1013 -4.06 0.31 -18.81
C VAL A 1013 -2.93 -0.59 -19.33
N GLN A 1014 -2.64 -1.70 -18.66
CA GLN A 1014 -1.65 -2.69 -19.06
C GLN A 1014 -2.31 -3.78 -19.93
N GLY A 1015 -1.56 -4.35 -20.89
CA GLY A 1015 -2.07 -5.37 -21.81
C GLY A 1015 -2.77 -4.85 -23.07
N SER A 1016 -2.95 -3.53 -23.20
CA SER A 1016 -3.41 -2.88 -24.43
C SER A 1016 -2.28 -2.77 -25.47
N PRO A 1017 -2.58 -2.81 -26.79
CA PRO A 1017 -1.59 -2.51 -27.84
C PRO A 1017 -1.12 -1.04 -27.87
N GLY A 1018 -1.73 -0.13 -27.08
CA GLY A 1018 -1.32 1.28 -26.96
C GLY A 1018 -0.64 1.60 -25.61
N THR A 1019 0.03 2.76 -25.50
CA THR A 1019 0.55 3.19 -24.18
C THR A 1019 -0.55 3.51 -23.20
N PRO A 1020 -0.25 3.48 -21.88
CA PRO A 1020 -1.11 4.05 -20.86
C PRO A 1020 -1.60 5.48 -21.18
N TYR A 1021 -0.71 6.34 -21.68
CA TYR A 1021 -1.10 7.68 -22.13
C TYR A 1021 -2.11 7.65 -23.28
N ALA A 1022 -1.87 6.86 -24.33
CA ALA A 1022 -2.79 6.76 -25.46
C ALA A 1022 -4.15 6.17 -25.04
N VAL A 1023 -4.17 5.20 -24.12
CA VAL A 1023 -5.41 4.63 -23.56
C VAL A 1023 -6.20 5.70 -22.82
N VAL A 1024 -5.54 6.48 -21.95
CA VAL A 1024 -6.20 7.57 -21.22
C VAL A 1024 -6.71 8.67 -22.16
N VAL A 1025 -5.91 9.07 -23.14
CA VAL A 1025 -6.32 10.06 -24.15
C VAL A 1025 -7.51 9.54 -24.98
N THR A 1026 -7.53 8.25 -25.31
CA THR A 1026 -8.63 7.60 -26.04
C THR A 1026 -9.90 7.61 -25.21
N ALA A 1027 -9.83 7.19 -23.94
CA ALA A 1027 -10.95 7.21 -23.01
C ALA A 1027 -11.49 8.63 -22.80
N PHE A 1028 -10.60 9.61 -22.65
CA PHE A 1028 -10.97 11.02 -22.50
C PHE A 1028 -11.62 11.59 -23.78
N THR A 1029 -11.13 11.20 -24.95
CA THR A 1029 -11.72 11.58 -26.24
C THR A 1029 -13.12 10.98 -26.40
N ALA A 1030 -13.32 9.72 -26.02
CA ALA A 1030 -14.64 9.07 -26.03
C ALA A 1030 -15.61 9.74 -25.03
N LEU A 1031 -15.12 10.12 -23.84
CA LEU A 1031 -15.91 10.88 -22.86
C LEU A 1031 -16.39 12.21 -23.44
N LEU A 1032 -15.48 12.98 -24.03
CA LEU A 1032 -15.78 14.29 -24.62
C LEU A 1032 -16.75 14.17 -25.80
N HIS A 1033 -16.61 13.11 -26.62
CA HIS A 1033 -17.57 12.79 -27.66
C HIS A 1033 -18.96 12.55 -27.08
N ARG A 1034 -19.07 11.73 -26.02
CA ARG A 1034 -20.36 11.44 -25.38
C ARG A 1034 -21.01 12.67 -24.77
N ALA A 1035 -20.21 13.53 -24.14
CA ALA A 1035 -20.72 14.76 -23.52
C ALA A 1035 -21.22 15.78 -24.55
N THR A 1036 -20.63 15.82 -25.76
CA THR A 1036 -20.83 16.95 -26.70
C THR A 1036 -21.33 16.58 -28.09
N GLY A 1037 -21.28 15.30 -28.44
CA GLY A 1037 -21.48 14.79 -29.80
C GLY A 1037 -20.34 15.14 -30.79
N ALA A 1038 -19.27 15.81 -30.33
CA ALA A 1038 -18.19 16.26 -31.21
C ALA A 1038 -17.30 15.12 -31.67
N THR A 1039 -16.99 15.09 -32.96
CA THR A 1039 -16.13 14.08 -33.62
C THR A 1039 -14.80 14.66 -34.11
N ASP A 1040 -14.59 15.96 -33.89
CA ASP A 1040 -13.37 16.71 -34.20
C ASP A 1040 -13.01 17.49 -32.92
N LEU A 1041 -12.04 16.97 -32.18
CA LEU A 1041 -11.63 17.47 -30.87
C LEU A 1041 -10.17 17.93 -30.90
N VAL A 1042 -9.86 19.00 -30.18
CA VAL A 1042 -8.49 19.49 -29.99
C VAL A 1042 -8.17 19.46 -28.50
N LEU A 1043 -7.19 18.62 -28.13
CA LEU A 1043 -6.67 18.52 -26.77
C LEU A 1043 -5.29 19.19 -26.71
N GLY A 1044 -5.02 19.95 -25.67
CA GLY A 1044 -3.67 20.42 -25.36
C GLY A 1044 -2.90 19.39 -24.56
N PHE A 1045 -1.61 19.23 -24.83
CA PHE A 1045 -0.69 18.53 -23.93
C PHE A 1045 0.63 19.27 -23.81
N PRO A 1046 1.32 19.20 -22.66
CA PRO A 1046 2.59 19.89 -22.46
C PRO A 1046 3.74 19.12 -23.12
N ALA A 1047 4.67 19.85 -23.73
CA ALA A 1047 5.94 19.34 -24.23
C ALA A 1047 7.11 20.22 -23.74
N SER A 1048 8.24 19.59 -23.42
CA SER A 1048 9.47 20.31 -23.05
C SER A 1048 10.27 20.70 -24.29
N LEU A 1049 10.71 21.95 -24.38
CA LEU A 1049 11.62 22.46 -25.42
C LEU A 1049 13.10 22.37 -25.05
N ARG A 1050 13.44 21.62 -23.99
CA ARG A 1050 14.82 21.27 -23.65
C ARG A 1050 15.33 20.28 -24.69
N HIS A 1051 16.19 20.75 -25.59
CA HIS A 1051 16.66 20.01 -26.76
C HIS A 1051 18.17 19.70 -26.69
N SER A 1052 18.79 19.94 -25.54
CA SER A 1052 20.19 19.64 -25.27
C SER A 1052 20.40 19.32 -23.78
N PRO A 1053 21.40 18.49 -23.44
CA PRO A 1053 21.77 18.24 -22.04
C PRO A 1053 22.15 19.51 -21.27
N ALA A 1054 22.65 20.53 -21.98
CA ALA A 1054 22.95 21.83 -21.41
C ALA A 1054 21.65 22.55 -20.97
N ALA A 1055 20.58 22.47 -21.76
CA ALA A 1055 19.27 23.01 -21.39
C ALA A 1055 18.60 22.19 -20.27
N ASP A 1056 18.83 20.87 -20.19
CA ASP A 1056 18.29 20.02 -19.11
C ASP A 1056 18.79 20.42 -17.72
N ALA A 1057 19.98 21.01 -17.63
CA ALA A 1057 20.60 21.45 -16.37
C ALA A 1057 20.19 22.85 -15.89
N LEU A 1058 19.27 23.54 -16.59
CA LEU A 1058 18.90 24.93 -16.31
C LEU A 1058 17.52 25.07 -15.65
N VAL A 1059 17.39 26.05 -14.76
CA VAL A 1059 16.09 26.54 -14.28
C VAL A 1059 15.56 27.57 -15.30
N GLY A 1060 14.33 27.38 -15.78
CA GLY A 1060 13.71 28.30 -16.74
C GLY A 1060 12.35 27.86 -17.29
N TYR A 1061 11.78 28.63 -18.21
CA TYR A 1061 10.48 28.33 -18.81
C TYR A 1061 10.63 27.71 -20.21
N PHE A 1062 10.63 26.39 -20.27
CA PHE A 1062 10.82 25.61 -21.50
C PHE A 1062 9.53 24.91 -21.96
N ALA A 1063 8.44 25.05 -21.21
CA ALA A 1063 7.16 24.40 -21.52
C ALA A 1063 6.51 24.98 -22.78
N ASN A 1064 6.08 24.09 -23.68
CA ASN A 1064 5.24 24.39 -24.83
C ASN A 1064 3.92 23.62 -24.73
N ALA A 1065 2.83 24.20 -25.24
CA ALA A 1065 1.52 23.56 -25.23
C ALA A 1065 1.16 23.10 -26.65
N VAL A 1066 1.16 21.80 -26.91
CA VAL A 1066 1.02 21.26 -28.26
C VAL A 1066 -0.45 20.86 -28.51
N PRO A 1067 -1.08 21.31 -29.62
CA PRO A 1067 -2.43 20.89 -29.95
C PRO A 1067 -2.43 19.48 -30.55
N LEU A 1068 -3.29 18.61 -30.02
CA LEU A 1068 -3.59 17.27 -30.50
C LEU A 1068 -5.00 17.27 -31.09
N ARG A 1069 -5.11 17.38 -32.42
CA ARG A 1069 -6.39 17.27 -33.13
C ARG A 1069 -6.71 15.81 -33.43
N LEU A 1070 -7.89 15.38 -33.00
CA LEU A 1070 -8.41 14.01 -33.14
C LEU A 1070 -9.72 14.06 -33.92
N GLU A 1071 -9.74 13.37 -35.06
CA GLU A 1071 -10.90 13.24 -35.96
C GLU A 1071 -11.28 11.77 -36.08
N PHE A 1072 -12.52 11.43 -35.73
CA PHE A 1072 -13.00 10.03 -35.66
C PHE A 1072 -14.50 9.92 -35.93
N GLY A 1073 -14.97 8.74 -36.32
CA GLY A 1073 -16.39 8.43 -36.49
C GLY A 1073 -17.03 7.87 -35.22
N PRO A 1074 -18.33 8.14 -34.95
CA PRO A 1074 -19.04 7.52 -33.82
C PRO A 1074 -19.15 5.99 -33.91
N GLN A 1075 -18.96 5.43 -35.12
CA GLN A 1075 -19.02 4.00 -35.40
C GLN A 1075 -17.65 3.32 -35.37
N ASP A 1076 -16.56 4.09 -35.26
CA ASP A 1076 -15.21 3.56 -35.17
C ASP A 1076 -15.05 2.79 -33.85
N GLY A 1077 -14.27 1.70 -33.84
CA GLY A 1077 -14.01 0.95 -32.61
C GLY A 1077 -13.09 1.71 -31.65
N LEU A 1078 -13.22 1.50 -30.33
CA LEU A 1078 -12.30 2.06 -29.33
C LEU A 1078 -10.82 1.72 -29.61
N GLY A 1079 -10.54 0.52 -30.13
CA GLY A 1079 -9.19 0.11 -30.55
C GLY A 1079 -8.68 0.84 -31.80
N GLU A 1080 -9.57 1.18 -32.74
CA GLU A 1080 -9.22 1.98 -33.92
C GLU A 1080 -8.91 3.43 -33.51
N LEU A 1081 -9.72 4.00 -32.61
CA LEU A 1081 -9.44 5.30 -32.02
C LEU A 1081 -8.12 5.30 -31.25
N LEU A 1082 -7.81 4.23 -30.52
CA LEU A 1082 -6.54 4.10 -29.80
C LEU A 1082 -5.33 4.13 -30.74
N GLU A 1083 -5.38 3.39 -31.85
CA GLU A 1083 -4.33 3.42 -32.87
C GLU A 1083 -4.20 4.82 -33.50
N HIS A 1084 -5.33 5.46 -33.81
CA HIS A 1084 -5.37 6.82 -34.33
C HIS A 1084 -4.72 7.82 -33.36
N VAL A 1085 -5.12 7.80 -32.09
CA VAL A 1085 -4.55 8.61 -31.02
C VAL A 1085 -3.05 8.39 -30.91
N GLY A 1086 -2.60 7.14 -30.93
CA GLY A 1086 -1.18 6.78 -30.93
C GLY A 1086 -0.40 7.48 -32.05
N THR A 1087 -0.87 7.39 -33.29
CA THR A 1087 -0.23 8.07 -34.44
C THR A 1087 -0.26 9.59 -34.30
N ARG A 1088 -1.39 10.17 -33.87
CA ARG A 1088 -1.54 11.63 -33.73
C ARG A 1088 -0.64 12.23 -32.66
N VAL A 1089 -0.48 11.54 -31.53
CA VAL A 1089 0.44 11.96 -30.46
C VAL A 1089 1.87 12.02 -30.99
N VAL A 1090 2.29 11.03 -31.78
CA VAL A 1090 3.64 11.00 -32.37
C VAL A 1090 3.88 12.16 -33.32
N GLU A 1091 2.98 12.35 -34.29
CA GLU A 1091 3.09 13.45 -35.25
C GLU A 1091 3.13 14.81 -34.52
N ALA A 1092 2.31 14.98 -33.49
CA ALA A 1092 2.29 16.21 -32.69
C ALA A 1092 3.62 16.46 -31.95
N TYR A 1093 4.22 15.43 -31.35
CA TYR A 1093 5.53 15.55 -30.69
C TYR A 1093 6.68 15.83 -31.66
N GLU A 1094 6.70 15.23 -32.85
CA GLU A 1094 7.74 15.49 -33.86
C GLU A 1094 7.77 16.97 -34.30
N HIS A 1095 6.62 17.63 -34.22
CA HIS A 1095 6.43 19.03 -34.59
C HIS A 1095 6.24 19.95 -33.37
N ALA A 1096 6.53 19.46 -32.16
CA ALA A 1096 6.34 20.20 -30.90
C ALA A 1096 7.38 21.32 -30.68
N ARG A 1097 8.44 21.39 -31.49
CA ARG A 1097 9.47 22.44 -31.35
C ARG A 1097 8.95 23.82 -31.72
N LEU A 1098 7.95 23.91 -32.60
CA LEU A 1098 7.28 25.17 -32.91
C LEU A 1098 6.46 25.65 -31.70
N PRO A 1099 6.79 26.81 -31.09
CA PRO A 1099 6.03 27.31 -29.94
C PRO A 1099 4.57 27.59 -30.32
N PHE A 1100 3.64 27.17 -29.46
CA PHE A 1100 2.20 27.36 -29.65
C PHE A 1100 1.81 28.81 -29.96
N ASP A 1101 2.43 29.75 -29.25
CA ASP A 1101 2.18 31.17 -29.42
C ASP A 1101 2.59 31.67 -30.81
N ALA A 1102 3.72 31.18 -31.34
CA ALA A 1102 4.13 31.46 -32.71
C ALA A 1102 3.20 30.78 -33.73
N LEU A 1103 2.74 29.56 -33.43
CA LEU A 1103 1.80 28.83 -34.26
C LEU A 1103 0.47 29.57 -34.41
N VAL A 1104 -0.14 29.99 -33.29
CA VAL A 1104 -1.40 30.75 -33.26
C VAL A 1104 -1.26 32.07 -34.01
N GLU A 1105 -0.17 32.81 -33.77
CA GLU A 1105 0.12 34.08 -34.45
C GLU A 1105 0.19 33.91 -35.97
N ARG A 1106 0.94 32.90 -36.44
CA ARG A 1106 1.14 32.63 -37.88
C ARG A 1106 -0.10 32.08 -38.58
N LEU A 1107 -0.92 31.29 -37.88
CA LEU A 1107 -2.18 30.77 -38.42
C LEU A 1107 -3.34 31.79 -38.36
N GLY A 1108 -3.16 32.92 -37.67
CA GLY A 1108 -4.19 33.95 -37.57
C GLY A 1108 -5.44 33.51 -36.79
N ILE A 1109 -5.28 32.55 -35.86
CA ILE A 1109 -6.40 32.03 -35.07
C ILE A 1109 -6.73 33.04 -33.97
N GLY A 1110 -7.87 33.73 -34.10
CA GLY A 1110 -8.26 34.82 -33.22
C GLY A 1110 -8.74 34.36 -31.83
N ALA A 1111 -8.40 35.13 -30.80
CA ALA A 1111 -8.91 34.93 -29.45
C ALA A 1111 -10.41 35.18 -29.36
N ARG A 1112 -11.10 34.43 -28.48
CA ARG A 1112 -12.53 34.57 -28.21
C ARG A 1112 -12.75 34.96 -26.74
N PRO A 1113 -13.72 35.84 -26.42
CA PRO A 1113 -14.02 36.16 -25.04
C PRO A 1113 -14.40 34.91 -24.24
N GLY A 1114 -13.80 34.72 -23.05
CA GLY A 1114 -14.10 33.58 -22.16
C GLY A 1114 -13.56 32.22 -22.63
N ARG A 1115 -12.70 32.16 -23.65
CA ARG A 1115 -12.10 30.93 -24.18
C ARG A 1115 -10.60 31.07 -24.43
N SER A 1116 -9.90 29.95 -24.35
CA SER A 1116 -8.55 29.77 -24.89
C SER A 1116 -8.58 29.87 -26.42
N VAL A 1117 -7.42 30.11 -27.03
CA VAL A 1117 -7.35 30.22 -28.50
C VAL A 1117 -7.58 28.87 -29.18
N LEU A 1118 -7.07 27.78 -28.58
CA LEU A 1118 -7.29 26.40 -29.04
C LEU A 1118 -7.32 25.35 -27.91
N LEU A 1119 -6.82 25.68 -26.72
CA LEU A 1119 -6.55 24.71 -25.66
C LEU A 1119 -7.51 24.93 -24.48
N ASP A 1120 -8.81 24.77 -24.75
CA ASP A 1120 -9.85 24.77 -23.71
C ASP A 1120 -9.90 23.40 -23.00
N LEU A 1121 -9.47 22.34 -23.69
CA LEU A 1121 -9.41 20.97 -23.18
C LEU A 1121 -7.95 20.50 -23.21
N GLY A 1122 -7.52 19.73 -22.22
CA GLY A 1122 -6.16 19.19 -22.23
C GLY A 1122 -5.94 17.93 -21.41
N VAL A 1123 -4.77 17.34 -21.62
CA VAL A 1123 -4.34 16.10 -20.99
C VAL A 1123 -2.84 16.15 -20.75
N SER A 1124 -2.44 15.92 -19.50
CA SER A 1124 -1.05 15.82 -19.05
C SER A 1124 -0.79 14.42 -18.53
N TRP A 1125 0.43 13.93 -18.79
CA TRP A 1125 0.92 12.70 -18.19
C TRP A 1125 2.10 13.01 -17.28
N GLU A 1126 1.96 12.74 -16.00
CA GLU A 1126 3.00 13.00 -15.00
C GLU A 1126 3.78 11.71 -14.74
N ASN A 1127 4.97 11.64 -15.31
CA ASN A 1127 5.95 10.59 -15.04
C ASN A 1127 6.92 11.10 -13.98
N ALA A 1128 6.76 10.61 -12.74
CA ALA A 1128 7.68 10.68 -11.59
C ALA A 1128 7.05 11.38 -10.39
N THR A 1129 7.08 10.69 -9.25
CA THR A 1129 7.27 11.36 -7.97
C THR A 1129 8.51 12.24 -8.08
N VAL A 1130 8.31 13.55 -8.00
CA VAL A 1130 9.39 14.55 -7.93
C VAL A 1130 10.05 14.32 -6.56
N SER A 1131 11.08 13.48 -6.52
CA SER A 1131 11.76 13.08 -5.29
C SER A 1131 13.23 12.81 -5.55
N GLY A 1132 14.09 13.36 -4.70
CA GLY A 1132 15.51 13.08 -4.65
C GLY A 1132 15.89 12.25 -3.40
N PRO A 1133 17.15 11.85 -3.26
CA PRO A 1133 17.62 11.05 -2.12
C PRO A 1133 17.37 11.69 -0.75
N SER A 1134 17.23 13.02 -0.72
CA SER A 1134 17.12 13.84 0.49
C SER A 1134 15.88 14.73 0.52
N TRP A 1135 14.94 14.54 -0.42
CA TRP A 1135 13.74 15.36 -0.51
C TRP A 1135 12.63 14.69 -1.31
N GLN A 1136 11.38 15.00 -0.99
CA GLN A 1136 10.20 14.52 -1.71
C GLN A 1136 9.24 15.68 -1.88
N VAL A 1137 8.80 15.96 -3.11
CA VAL A 1137 7.74 16.93 -3.37
C VAL A 1137 6.40 16.24 -3.17
N GLU A 1138 5.49 16.95 -2.50
CA GLU A 1138 4.11 16.54 -2.34
C GLU A 1138 3.21 17.27 -3.31
N ASP A 1139 2.25 16.51 -3.84
CA ASP A 1139 1.22 17.06 -4.70
C ASP A 1139 0.35 18.05 -3.96
N VAL A 1140 0.26 19.25 -4.53
CA VAL A 1140 -0.50 20.35 -3.97
C VAL A 1140 -1.93 20.31 -4.50
N LEU A 1141 -2.90 20.43 -3.60
CA LEU A 1141 -4.35 20.44 -3.89
C LEU A 1141 -4.71 21.49 -4.96
N ALA A 1142 -5.40 21.07 -6.03
CA ALA A 1142 -5.79 21.92 -7.16
C ALA A 1142 -7.00 22.84 -6.87
N ASP A 1143 -7.70 22.66 -5.75
CA ASP A 1143 -9.00 23.27 -5.43
C ASP A 1143 -8.99 24.79 -5.09
N GLU A 1144 -7.85 25.46 -5.23
CA GLU A 1144 -7.68 26.87 -4.85
C GLU A 1144 -6.99 27.75 -5.93
N LEU A 1145 -6.79 27.22 -7.14
CA LEU A 1145 -6.13 27.93 -8.24
C LEU A 1145 -7.12 28.55 -9.23
N PRO A 1146 -6.77 29.62 -9.97
CA PRO A 1146 -7.53 30.03 -11.15
C PRO A 1146 -7.57 28.90 -12.19
N ALA A 1147 -8.73 28.64 -12.77
CA ALA A 1147 -8.81 27.68 -13.88
C ALA A 1147 -8.10 28.26 -15.12
N ASP A 1148 -7.17 27.49 -15.69
CA ASP A 1148 -6.47 27.87 -16.93
C ASP A 1148 -7.12 27.31 -18.20
N SER A 1149 -7.99 26.31 -18.03
CA SER A 1149 -8.72 25.61 -19.10
C SER A 1149 -10.13 25.24 -18.63
N ASP A 1150 -11.00 24.81 -19.56
CA ASP A 1150 -12.35 24.39 -19.22
C ASP A 1150 -12.32 23.03 -18.51
N LEU A 1151 -11.47 22.12 -19.00
CA LEU A 1151 -11.25 20.79 -18.46
C LEU A 1151 -9.83 20.31 -18.79
N TRP A 1152 -9.06 19.89 -17.78
CA TRP A 1152 -7.73 19.32 -17.95
C TRP A 1152 -7.58 18.03 -17.16
N LEU A 1153 -7.15 16.97 -17.83
CA LEU A 1153 -6.90 15.68 -17.21
C LEU A 1153 -5.41 15.51 -16.90
N TYR A 1154 -5.05 15.37 -15.63
CA TYR A 1154 -3.72 14.95 -15.20
C TYR A 1154 -3.78 13.45 -14.89
N ALA A 1155 -2.99 12.66 -15.61
CA ALA A 1155 -2.90 11.23 -15.41
C ALA A 1155 -1.49 10.84 -14.96
N SER A 1156 -1.40 9.96 -13.96
CA SER A 1156 -0.12 9.45 -13.48
C SER A 1156 -0.25 8.04 -12.94
N VAL A 1157 0.82 7.25 -13.00
CA VAL A 1157 0.87 5.94 -12.34
C VAL A 1157 1.73 6.07 -11.09
N ARG A 1158 1.17 5.75 -9.92
CA ARG A 1158 1.86 5.80 -8.63
C ARG A 1158 1.62 4.47 -7.91
N GLY A 1159 2.70 3.71 -7.72
CA GLY A 1159 2.58 2.34 -7.21
C GLY A 1159 1.78 1.46 -8.17
N ASP A 1160 0.74 0.82 -7.65
CA ASP A 1160 -0.20 -0.05 -8.37
C ASP A 1160 -1.47 0.68 -8.84
N LEU A 1161 -1.53 2.01 -8.70
CA LEU A 1161 -2.69 2.81 -9.08
C LEU A 1161 -2.37 3.76 -10.25
N LEU A 1162 -3.31 3.82 -11.20
CA LEU A 1162 -3.45 4.92 -12.14
C LEU A 1162 -4.33 5.99 -11.48
N HIS A 1163 -3.78 7.18 -11.33
CA HIS A 1163 -4.46 8.37 -10.85
C HIS A 1163 -4.99 9.17 -12.05
N LEU A 1164 -6.25 9.60 -11.96
CA LEU A 1164 -6.94 10.44 -12.93
C LEU A 1164 -7.48 11.68 -12.19
N ASP A 1165 -6.79 12.79 -12.37
CA ASP A 1165 -7.06 14.06 -11.71
C ASP A 1165 -7.63 15.05 -12.74
N LEU A 1166 -8.95 15.21 -12.72
CA LEU A 1166 -9.68 16.05 -13.66
C LEU A 1166 -9.89 17.44 -13.07
N THR A 1167 -9.15 18.44 -13.54
CA THR A 1167 -9.36 19.84 -13.16
C THR A 1167 -10.35 20.51 -14.09
N TYR A 1168 -11.22 21.38 -13.55
CA TYR A 1168 -12.29 22.02 -14.32
C TYR A 1168 -12.57 23.44 -13.84
N ASP A 1169 -13.08 24.30 -14.71
CA ASP A 1169 -13.55 25.64 -14.33
C ASP A 1169 -14.89 25.56 -13.58
N ARG A 1170 -14.91 25.93 -12.29
CA ARG A 1170 -16.12 25.87 -11.44
C ARG A 1170 -17.24 26.81 -11.88
N GLU A 1171 -16.95 27.83 -12.70
CA GLU A 1171 -18.00 28.65 -13.30
C GLU A 1171 -18.66 27.96 -14.50
N LEU A 1172 -18.01 26.96 -15.09
CA LEU A 1172 -18.50 26.22 -16.25
C LEU A 1172 -19.13 24.88 -15.83
N VAL A 1173 -18.35 24.02 -15.16
CA VAL A 1173 -18.71 22.64 -14.80
C VAL A 1173 -18.96 22.56 -13.29
N THR A 1174 -20.10 21.98 -12.87
CA THR A 1174 -20.38 21.76 -11.45
C THR A 1174 -19.58 20.59 -10.90
N GLU A 1175 -19.44 20.52 -9.57
CA GLU A 1175 -18.73 19.40 -8.92
C GLU A 1175 -19.41 18.04 -9.20
N GLU A 1176 -20.73 18.01 -9.32
CA GLU A 1176 -21.50 16.81 -9.69
C GLU A 1176 -21.24 16.39 -11.15
N GLU A 1177 -21.25 17.35 -12.08
CA GLU A 1177 -20.92 17.10 -13.50
C GLU A 1177 -19.48 16.59 -13.66
N ALA A 1178 -18.52 17.20 -12.94
CA ALA A 1178 -17.12 16.80 -12.95
C ALA A 1178 -16.89 15.41 -12.33
N ALA A 1179 -17.58 15.09 -11.22
CA ALA A 1179 -17.55 13.75 -10.63
C ALA A 1179 -18.11 12.69 -11.59
N GLY A 1180 -19.23 12.99 -12.26
CA GLY A 1180 -19.79 12.13 -13.30
C GLY A 1180 -18.83 11.91 -14.47
N PHE A 1181 -18.18 12.97 -14.97
CA PHE A 1181 -17.13 12.84 -15.99
C PHE A 1181 -15.96 11.97 -15.54
N ALA A 1182 -15.52 12.10 -14.28
CA ALA A 1182 -14.42 11.30 -13.74
C ALA A 1182 -14.82 9.81 -13.57
N ASP A 1183 -16.05 9.52 -13.14
CA ASP A 1183 -16.57 8.15 -13.03
C ASP A 1183 -16.72 7.47 -14.40
N ASP A 1184 -17.23 8.20 -15.38
CA ASP A 1184 -17.32 7.72 -16.77
C ASP A 1184 -15.92 7.49 -17.37
N LEU A 1185 -14.96 8.37 -17.06
CA LEU A 1185 -13.58 8.21 -17.52
C LEU A 1185 -12.96 6.91 -17.00
N VAL A 1186 -13.15 6.55 -15.73
CA VAL A 1186 -12.65 5.28 -15.16
C VAL A 1186 -13.18 4.08 -15.94
N ARG A 1187 -14.49 4.06 -16.22
CA ARG A 1187 -15.12 2.97 -16.99
C ARG A 1187 -14.61 2.90 -18.42
N LEU A 1188 -14.47 4.06 -19.07
CA LEU A 1188 -13.97 4.14 -20.44
C LEU A 1188 -12.51 3.70 -20.55
N VAL A 1189 -11.67 3.98 -19.53
CA VAL A 1189 -10.29 3.48 -19.50
C VAL A 1189 -10.26 1.94 -19.52
N SER A 1190 -11.10 1.28 -18.72
CA SER A 1190 -11.21 -0.18 -18.75
C SER A 1190 -11.76 -0.68 -20.09
N ALA A 1191 -12.80 -0.04 -20.63
CA ALA A 1191 -13.45 -0.44 -21.89
C ALA A 1191 -12.51 -0.36 -23.11
N VAL A 1192 -11.61 0.63 -23.16
CA VAL A 1192 -10.61 0.73 -24.24
C VAL A 1192 -9.73 -0.53 -24.30
N VAL A 1193 -9.46 -1.17 -23.17
CA VAL A 1193 -8.63 -2.38 -23.09
C VAL A 1193 -9.44 -3.66 -23.25
N SER A 1194 -10.56 -3.79 -22.54
CA SER A 1194 -11.36 -5.02 -22.53
C SER A 1194 -12.28 -5.20 -23.74
N GLU A 1195 -12.69 -4.09 -24.38
CA GLU A 1195 -13.71 -4.06 -25.42
C GLU A 1195 -13.31 -3.23 -26.65
N PRO A 1196 -12.16 -3.53 -27.29
CA PRO A 1196 -11.59 -2.67 -28.35
C PRO A 1196 -12.46 -2.56 -29.61
N ARG A 1197 -13.48 -3.42 -29.78
CA ARG A 1197 -14.40 -3.39 -30.92
C ARG A 1197 -15.67 -2.58 -30.66
N THR A 1198 -15.90 -2.12 -29.43
CA THR A 1198 -17.08 -1.32 -29.09
C THR A 1198 -17.01 0.03 -29.82
N PRO A 1199 -18.07 0.44 -30.55
CA PRO A 1199 -18.09 1.73 -31.23
C PRO A 1199 -17.92 2.90 -30.24
N VAL A 1200 -17.18 3.94 -30.60
CA VAL A 1200 -16.92 5.10 -29.74
C VAL A 1200 -18.23 5.74 -29.24
N GLY A 1201 -19.25 5.84 -30.10
CA GLY A 1201 -20.56 6.38 -29.72
C GLY A 1201 -21.44 5.42 -28.90
N ALA A 1202 -21.10 4.13 -28.86
CA ALA A 1202 -21.83 3.08 -28.14
C ALA A 1202 -21.11 2.58 -26.88
N ALA A 1203 -19.88 3.03 -26.62
CA ALA A 1203 -19.12 2.70 -25.43
C ALA A 1203 -19.86 3.19 -24.18
N ARG A 1204 -20.55 2.25 -23.50
CA ARG A 1204 -21.41 2.56 -22.35
C ARG A 1204 -20.55 2.73 -21.09
N GLY A 1205 -20.78 3.84 -20.41
CA GLY A 1205 -20.31 4.11 -19.05
C GLY A 1205 -21.43 4.04 -18.01
N LEU A 1206 -22.53 3.32 -18.23
CA LEU A 1206 -23.64 3.22 -17.26
C LEU A 1206 -24.00 1.74 -17.04
N PRO A 1207 -24.38 1.32 -15.80
CA PRO A 1207 -24.92 -0.01 -15.56
C PRO A 1207 -26.27 -0.20 -16.27
N GLU A 1208 -26.58 -1.45 -16.64
CA GLU A 1208 -27.83 -1.87 -17.32
C GLU A 1208 -29.14 -1.56 -16.54
N GLU A 1209 -29.08 -1.06 -15.30
CA GLU A 1209 -30.28 -0.84 -14.47
C GLU A 1209 -31.02 0.49 -14.72
N GLU A 1210 -30.52 1.41 -15.56
CA GLU A 1210 -31.19 2.70 -15.84
C GLU A 1210 -31.92 2.80 -17.20
N GLU A 1211 -31.91 1.77 -18.05
CA GLU A 1211 -32.65 1.82 -19.32
C GLU A 1211 -34.18 1.64 -19.17
N ASP A 1212 -34.67 1.17 -18.03
CA ASP A 1212 -36.12 0.94 -17.81
C ASP A 1212 -36.91 2.19 -17.38
N VAL A 1213 -36.26 3.34 -17.12
CA VAL A 1213 -36.96 4.52 -16.55
C VAL A 1213 -37.40 5.55 -17.59
N TRP A 1214 -36.90 5.51 -18.83
CA TRP A 1214 -37.25 6.52 -19.86
C TRP A 1214 -38.02 5.97 -21.06
N GLY A 1215 -38.54 4.75 -20.94
CA GLY A 1215 -39.12 4.00 -22.06
C GLY A 1215 -40.64 3.80 -22.06
N ALA A 1216 -41.44 4.35 -21.15
CA ALA A 1216 -42.89 4.29 -21.26
C ALA A 1216 -43.61 5.19 -20.25
N THR A 1217 -44.16 6.32 -20.69
CA THR A 1217 -45.58 6.68 -20.48
C THR A 1217 -45.86 8.06 -21.06
N SER A 1218 -46.62 8.08 -22.15
CA SER A 1218 -47.46 9.22 -22.52
C SER A 1218 -48.55 9.38 -21.46
N TYR A 1219 -48.72 10.55 -20.85
CA TYR A 1219 -50.06 11.03 -20.49
C TYR A 1219 -50.13 12.56 -20.56
N ASP A 1220 -51.29 12.98 -21.04
CA ASP A 1220 -51.77 14.28 -21.48
C ASP A 1220 -52.25 15.13 -20.28
N PHE A 1221 -52.13 16.46 -20.43
CA PHE A 1221 -52.44 17.61 -19.53
C PHE A 1221 -51.34 18.21 -18.65
#